data_AF-A0A7X8U293-F1
#
_entry.id   AF-A0A7X8U293-F1
#
_cell.length_a   1.000
_cell.length_b   1.000
_cell.length_c   1.000
_cell.angle_alpha   90.00
_cell.angle_beta   90.00
_cell.angle_gamma   90.00
#
_symmetry.space_group_name_H-M   'P 1'
#
loop_
_entity.id
_entity.type
_entity.pdbx_description
1 polymer ?
#
loop_
_entity_poly.entity_id
_entity_poly.type
_entity_poly.pdbx_seq_one_letter_code
_entity_poly.pdbx_strand_id
1 'polypeptide(L)'
;MMRVNRAFRLWAFVLAFAFMFSPAAWAQGPQDLFIKNVNYSTSDGHVVNADFVQASGNSAMMNVLQEGYKEAFFDSQSTIVFQDQLGFIYDWGANVNSISPKTWDQFRTDMAMDPVNTTSAYVRFDRSLQANGSLAVAAYPLEHGTVMVGEKERNYEYYVPSSYEPSESVPLVLSFHGYQSNGEGQRNLTGLDLLAEKYGFIAVFPNGVPIPEGAGLGNLKERPDLMSGHQGMWVGDAGDLQFVSGLISDFKANYSIDSTRVYATGMSNGSMFSHALAVELSDEITGIVGATGPLTGPLVNQTPKGPITVIHCQGTDDPIVSYDGDPQLGALSAEQTVDQWVNWNQTSTQPEITQYPQVVPNDPTSITKYVYSGGFDDTKVIFYKVEGGGHTWPGGPQYLPVPFIGLSSQQISLSEEVWKDLNPGSVPAPSIHRPIIFVHGGAGSAAQFESQAMRFASNGYPADWIIAFEYDSSKFTGGTIDPVQMAEVWSRIDQLVDTVKQSTKTDKIDIVAHSLGNVVTQGYLKSSSERAANFAHYVCLDGYAAESPPGGVPSLGLWAGVSYRDSEIGGGINITLEDQSHVEVATSSQSFVEMYNFFNGNSPATSEIVSESGDQVELAGRAVLFPQNTGPANTELEIWEIDGTTGYRTGDEPAAAYQLDNDGAWEPFMGKKDQHYEFVLIRDDNVNHNEYFYFEPFIRSTYFLRLPTSAAPGVGLAASMDSGEEHVNLIVGRNQELWGDQPGHNDILEINGTDIVSNDTHPVSKRVNYTCVYDKNADGTSDLGTPIAYYSMITFFTGVDFHIPGANPPDGSISIALTSRTGGGQQQVINIPNRASSSVGRIHVHFRDFVQ
;
A
#
# COMPACT_ATOMS: atom_id res chain seq x y z
N MET A 1 33.81 -25.87 15.98
CA MET A 1 32.82 -26.67 15.22
C MET A 1 32.26 -25.98 13.96
N MET A 2 32.78 -24.83 13.51
CA MET A 2 32.36 -24.14 12.27
C MET A 2 33.02 -24.65 10.97
N ARG A 3 33.86 -25.71 11.00
CA ARG A 3 34.62 -26.17 9.82
C ARG A 3 33.87 -27.16 8.91
N VAL A 4 32.91 -27.93 9.44
CA VAL A 4 32.21 -28.97 8.65
C VAL A 4 31.11 -28.36 7.75
N ASN A 5 30.48 -27.26 8.18
CA ASN A 5 29.45 -26.55 7.41
C ASN A 5 30.03 -25.76 6.20
N ARG A 6 31.32 -25.40 6.26
CA ARG A 6 32.04 -24.68 5.18
C ARG A 6 32.48 -25.60 4.03
N ALA A 7 32.84 -26.84 4.35
CA ALA A 7 33.24 -27.83 3.35
C ALA A 7 32.06 -28.28 2.48
N PHE A 8 30.85 -28.38 3.05
CA PHE A 8 29.65 -28.83 2.34
C PHE A 8 29.11 -27.79 1.34
N ARG A 9 29.09 -26.51 1.72
CA ARG A 9 28.69 -25.41 0.81
C ARG A 9 29.70 -25.17 -0.32
N LEU A 10 30.99 -25.34 -0.03
CA LEU A 10 32.04 -25.34 -1.04
C LEU A 10 31.91 -26.55 -1.99
N TRP A 11 31.55 -27.72 -1.49
CA TRP A 11 31.29 -28.92 -2.30
C TRP A 11 30.05 -28.77 -3.20
N ALA A 12 28.97 -28.20 -2.67
CA ALA A 12 27.74 -27.94 -3.42
C ALA A 12 27.93 -26.88 -4.52
N PHE A 13 28.72 -25.83 -4.26
CA PHE A 13 29.12 -24.84 -5.25
C PHE A 13 29.98 -25.45 -6.36
N VAL A 14 30.98 -26.28 -6.01
CA VAL A 14 31.84 -26.98 -6.97
C VAL A 14 31.05 -27.98 -7.84
N LEU A 15 30.04 -28.64 -7.28
CA LEU A 15 29.13 -29.52 -8.02
C LEU A 15 28.18 -28.76 -8.95
N ALA A 16 27.57 -27.66 -8.49
CA ALA A 16 26.69 -26.83 -9.30
C ALA A 16 27.43 -26.21 -10.50
N PHE A 17 28.66 -25.74 -10.28
CA PHE A 17 29.52 -25.19 -11.33
C PHE A 17 30.03 -26.27 -12.30
N ALA A 18 30.29 -27.49 -11.81
CA ALA A 18 30.66 -28.64 -12.64
C ALA A 18 29.51 -29.18 -13.50
N PHE A 19 28.25 -29.03 -13.05
CA PHE A 19 27.06 -29.50 -13.77
C PHE A 19 26.51 -28.51 -14.82
N MET A 20 26.83 -27.22 -14.70
CA MET A 20 26.47 -26.19 -15.69
C MET A 20 27.15 -26.38 -17.05
N PHE A 21 28.27 -27.10 -17.09
CA PHE A 21 28.88 -27.56 -18.34
C PHE A 21 28.46 -29.00 -18.58
N SER A 22 27.65 -29.23 -19.62
CA SER A 22 27.16 -30.56 -19.98
C SER A 22 28.27 -31.63 -19.99
N PRO A 23 27.98 -32.92 -19.79
CA PRO A 23 28.96 -34.00 -19.91
C PRO A 23 29.71 -34.03 -21.26
N ALA A 24 29.18 -33.36 -22.31
CA ALA A 24 29.85 -33.21 -23.59
C ALA A 24 31.02 -32.21 -23.58
N ALA A 25 31.06 -31.27 -22.62
CA ALA A 25 32.15 -30.30 -22.46
C ALA A 25 33.38 -30.88 -21.73
N TRP A 26 33.24 -32.00 -21.03
CA TRP A 26 34.34 -32.68 -20.32
C TRP A 26 35.22 -33.55 -21.23
N ALA A 27 34.78 -33.84 -22.46
CA ALA A 27 35.47 -34.75 -23.37
C ALA A 27 36.50 -34.08 -24.32
N GLN A 28 36.54 -32.74 -24.36
CA GLN A 28 37.56 -32.00 -25.08
C GLN A 28 38.53 -31.40 -24.05
N GLY A 29 39.84 -31.64 -24.24
CA GLY A 29 40.90 -31.27 -23.29
C GLY A 29 40.89 -29.80 -22.84
N PRO A 30 41.77 -29.43 -21.87
CA PRO A 30 41.65 -28.19 -21.11
C PRO A 30 41.58 -26.99 -22.05
N GLN A 31 40.40 -26.38 -22.13
CA GLN A 31 40.21 -25.09 -22.77
C GLN A 31 40.70 -24.05 -21.77
N ASP A 32 41.69 -23.25 -22.16
CA ASP A 32 42.17 -22.13 -21.37
C ASP A 32 41.02 -21.11 -21.22
N LEU A 33 40.46 -21.00 -20.02
CA LEU A 33 39.48 -19.97 -19.70
C LEU A 33 40.23 -18.69 -19.31
N PHE A 34 40.07 -17.62 -20.09
CA PHE A 34 40.72 -16.34 -19.80
C PHE A 34 39.69 -15.38 -19.20
N ILE A 35 39.89 -15.04 -17.93
CA ILE A 35 39.10 -14.03 -17.22
C ILE A 35 39.78 -12.68 -17.40
N LYS A 36 39.07 -11.74 -18.01
CA LYS A 36 39.69 -10.48 -18.43
C LYS A 36 39.88 -9.52 -17.26
N ASN A 37 38.87 -9.37 -16.40
CA ASN A 37 38.86 -8.52 -15.21
C ASN A 37 38.06 -9.20 -14.08
N VAL A 38 38.49 -9.02 -12.84
CA VAL A 38 37.69 -9.31 -11.64
C VAL A 38 37.62 -8.04 -10.82
N ASN A 39 36.41 -7.53 -10.64
CA ASN A 39 36.14 -6.30 -9.89
C ASN A 39 35.25 -6.66 -8.71
N TYR A 40 35.54 -6.08 -7.55
CA TYR A 40 34.67 -6.14 -6.39
C TYR A 40 34.59 -4.76 -5.74
N SER A 41 33.41 -4.45 -5.19
CA SER A 41 33.15 -3.26 -4.39
C SER A 41 32.75 -3.63 -2.97
N THR A 42 33.25 -2.88 -2.00
CA THR A 42 32.92 -2.98 -0.58
C THR A 42 31.94 -1.88 -0.17
N SER A 43 31.20 -2.04 0.92
CA SER A 43 30.16 -1.11 1.39
C SER A 43 30.65 0.31 1.72
N ASP A 44 31.96 0.52 1.86
CA ASP A 44 32.62 1.80 2.10
C ASP A 44 33.09 2.50 0.80
N GLY A 45 32.70 1.99 -0.37
CA GLY A 45 32.94 2.62 -1.66
C GLY A 45 34.33 2.38 -2.26
N HIS A 46 35.11 1.46 -1.69
CA HIS A 46 36.38 1.02 -2.28
C HIS A 46 36.14 0.03 -3.45
N VAL A 47 36.72 0.33 -4.60
CA VAL A 47 36.75 -0.56 -5.77
C VAL A 47 38.18 -1.05 -5.98
N VAL A 48 38.39 -2.36 -5.90
CA VAL A 48 39.67 -2.97 -6.24
C VAL A 48 39.53 -3.66 -7.59
N ASN A 49 40.33 -3.20 -8.56
CA ASN A 49 40.45 -3.84 -9.86
C ASN A 49 41.67 -4.77 -9.85
N ALA A 50 41.46 -6.06 -10.04
CA ALA A 50 42.55 -6.99 -10.30
C ALA A 50 42.69 -7.18 -11.82
N ASP A 51 43.64 -6.46 -12.41
CA ASP A 51 43.97 -6.62 -13.83
C ASP A 51 44.89 -7.83 -14.04
N PHE A 52 44.46 -8.70 -14.96
CA PHE A 52 45.21 -9.83 -15.52
C PHE A 52 45.73 -10.90 -14.53
N VAL A 53 45.04 -12.06 -14.53
CA VAL A 53 45.68 -13.33 -14.15
C VAL A 53 45.47 -14.36 -15.25
N GLN A 54 46.52 -14.65 -16.02
CA GLN A 54 46.57 -15.85 -16.86
C GLN A 54 46.77 -17.06 -15.94
N ALA A 55 45.66 -17.66 -15.49
CA ALA A 55 45.69 -18.87 -14.66
C ALA A 55 45.61 -20.10 -15.56
N SER A 56 46.76 -20.66 -15.96
CA SER A 56 46.81 -21.95 -16.63
C SER A 56 46.67 -23.08 -15.61
N GLY A 57 45.52 -23.76 -15.65
CA GLY A 57 45.23 -24.94 -14.82
C GLY A 57 44.43 -24.66 -13.55
N ASN A 58 43.66 -25.68 -13.15
CA ASN A 58 42.63 -25.62 -12.10
C ASN A 58 43.11 -25.05 -10.75
N SER A 59 44.38 -25.19 -10.38
CA SER A 59 44.92 -24.75 -9.09
C SER A 59 45.21 -23.25 -9.01
N ALA A 60 45.58 -22.60 -10.12
CA ALA A 60 45.84 -21.15 -10.14
C ALA A 60 44.53 -20.35 -10.11
N MET A 61 43.51 -20.82 -10.86
CA MET A 61 42.18 -20.23 -10.90
C MET A 61 41.48 -20.32 -9.53
N MET A 62 41.64 -21.46 -8.85
CA MET A 62 41.10 -21.64 -7.49
C MET A 62 41.75 -20.75 -6.44
N ASN A 63 43.02 -20.34 -6.61
CA ASN A 63 43.68 -19.41 -5.68
C ASN A 63 43.19 -17.97 -5.87
N VAL A 64 42.99 -17.51 -7.11
CA VAL A 64 42.44 -16.17 -7.40
C VAL A 64 41.01 -16.05 -6.89
N LEU A 65 40.19 -17.08 -7.14
CA LEU A 65 38.84 -17.15 -6.61
C LEU A 65 38.85 -17.22 -5.08
N GLN A 66 39.76 -17.97 -4.45
CA GLN A 66 39.87 -18.02 -2.99
C GLN A 66 40.33 -16.71 -2.35
N GLU A 67 41.14 -15.89 -3.00
CA GLU A 67 41.54 -14.58 -2.46
C GLU A 67 40.43 -13.53 -2.64
N GLY A 68 39.80 -13.44 -3.81
CA GLY A 68 38.63 -12.56 -3.99
C GLY A 68 37.46 -12.93 -3.06
N TYR A 69 37.26 -14.23 -2.83
CA TYR A 69 36.25 -14.74 -1.90
C TYR A 69 36.65 -14.59 -0.43
N LYS A 70 37.92 -14.32 -0.08
CA LYS A 70 38.32 -14.01 1.31
C LYS A 70 38.02 -12.56 1.68
N GLU A 71 38.16 -11.63 0.75
CA GLU A 71 37.91 -10.20 1.00
C GLU A 71 36.41 -9.88 0.97
N ALA A 72 35.65 -10.45 0.03
CA ALA A 72 34.19 -10.34 -0.04
C ALA A 72 33.44 -11.04 1.13
N PHE A 73 34.11 -11.83 1.97
CA PHE A 73 33.48 -12.59 3.07
C PHE A 73 33.34 -11.81 4.37
N PHE A 74 33.89 -10.59 4.46
CA PHE A 74 33.74 -9.73 5.63
C PHE A 74 32.56 -8.76 5.50
N ASP A 75 31.88 -8.74 4.35
CA ASP A 75 30.78 -7.83 4.05
C ASP A 75 29.68 -8.56 3.24
N SER A 76 28.45 -8.57 3.76
CA SER A 76 27.29 -9.24 3.15
C SER A 76 26.76 -8.57 1.88
N GLN A 77 27.39 -7.48 1.42
CA GLN A 77 26.94 -6.69 0.26
C GLN A 77 27.91 -6.70 -0.93
N SER A 78 28.95 -7.55 -0.92
CA SER A 78 29.90 -7.63 -2.03
C SER A 78 29.36 -8.43 -3.24
N THR A 79 29.67 -7.95 -4.46
CA THR A 79 29.30 -8.57 -5.75
C THR A 79 30.55 -8.96 -6.54
N ILE A 80 30.53 -10.12 -7.22
CA ILE A 80 31.67 -10.61 -8.03
C ILE A 80 31.25 -10.77 -9.49
N VAL A 81 31.97 -10.08 -10.40
CA VAL A 81 31.70 -10.08 -11.84
C VAL A 81 32.86 -10.68 -12.63
N PHE A 82 32.53 -11.48 -13.65
CA PHE A 82 33.46 -12.06 -14.62
C PHE A 82 33.07 -11.72 -16.04
N GLN A 83 34.06 -11.45 -16.90
CA GLN A 83 33.85 -11.32 -18.34
C GLN A 83 34.69 -12.36 -19.10
N ASP A 84 34.07 -13.10 -20.01
CA ASP A 84 34.75 -14.05 -20.88
C ASP A 84 35.34 -13.41 -22.14
N GLN A 85 36.07 -14.19 -22.93
CA GLN A 85 36.74 -13.73 -24.15
C GLN A 85 35.79 -13.34 -25.29
N LEU A 86 34.53 -13.78 -25.24
CA LEU A 86 33.50 -13.46 -26.22
C LEU A 86 32.74 -12.17 -25.86
N GLY A 87 33.05 -11.60 -24.69
CA GLY A 87 32.48 -10.36 -24.21
C GLY A 87 31.25 -10.54 -23.33
N PHE A 88 30.87 -11.78 -23.00
CA PHE A 88 29.76 -12.07 -22.10
C PHE A 88 30.16 -11.82 -20.65
N ILE A 89 29.22 -11.26 -19.91
CA ILE A 89 29.39 -10.87 -18.51
C ILE A 89 28.54 -11.80 -17.65
N TYR A 90 29.15 -12.31 -16.59
CA TYR A 90 28.55 -13.20 -15.60
C TYR A 90 28.72 -12.55 -14.23
N ASP A 91 27.65 -12.49 -13.45
CA ASP A 91 27.61 -11.83 -12.15
C ASP A 91 27.05 -12.77 -11.08
N TRP A 92 27.60 -12.70 -9.86
CA TRP A 92 27.12 -13.43 -8.70
C TRP A 92 27.15 -12.55 -7.45
N GLY A 93 25.95 -12.28 -6.91
CA GLY A 93 25.68 -11.45 -5.73
C GLY A 93 24.23 -11.62 -5.26
N ALA A 94 23.87 -11.04 -4.10
CA ALA A 94 22.63 -11.31 -3.37
C ALA A 94 21.30 -10.99 -4.10
N ASN A 95 21.33 -10.38 -5.29
CA ASN A 95 20.14 -9.80 -5.93
C ASN A 95 20.03 -9.99 -7.46
N VAL A 96 20.37 -11.15 -8.03
CA VAL A 96 20.08 -11.38 -9.47
C VAL A 96 19.46 -12.76 -9.75
N ASN A 97 18.19 -12.76 -10.15
CA ASN A 97 17.40 -13.94 -10.55
C ASN A 97 17.58 -14.33 -12.04
N SER A 98 18.74 -14.06 -12.66
CA SER A 98 18.95 -14.35 -14.09
C SER A 98 20.30 -15.03 -14.34
N ILE A 99 20.24 -16.23 -14.92
CA ILE A 99 21.40 -17.04 -15.35
C ILE A 99 21.74 -16.84 -16.85
N SER A 100 21.10 -15.87 -17.52
CA SER A 100 21.28 -15.66 -18.96
C SER A 100 22.43 -14.70 -19.29
N PRO A 101 23.27 -14.99 -20.31
CA PRO A 101 24.37 -14.11 -20.73
C PRO A 101 23.88 -12.72 -21.12
N LYS A 102 24.52 -11.66 -20.61
CA LYS A 102 24.15 -10.26 -20.88
C LYS A 102 25.19 -9.55 -21.75
N THR A 103 24.74 -8.57 -22.53
CA THR A 103 25.62 -7.61 -23.23
C THR A 103 26.01 -6.44 -22.32
N TRP A 104 27.12 -5.76 -22.62
CA TRP A 104 27.61 -4.59 -21.84
C TRP A 104 26.60 -3.43 -21.79
N ASP A 105 25.74 -3.30 -22.79
CA ASP A 105 24.74 -2.22 -22.84
C ASP A 105 23.54 -2.55 -21.96
N GLN A 106 23.07 -3.80 -21.98
CA GLN A 106 22.05 -4.29 -21.06
C GLN A 106 22.52 -4.21 -19.60
N PHE A 107 23.77 -4.59 -19.33
CA PHE A 107 24.35 -4.47 -18.00
C PHE A 107 24.45 -3.02 -17.53
N ARG A 108 24.82 -2.08 -18.42
CA ARG A 108 24.83 -0.64 -18.08
C ARG A 108 23.44 -0.07 -17.85
N THR A 109 22.42 -0.55 -18.56
CA THR A 109 21.03 -0.20 -18.31
C THR A 109 20.57 -0.72 -16.94
N ASP A 110 20.91 -1.96 -16.62
CA ASP A 110 20.60 -2.58 -15.32
C ASP A 110 21.33 -1.88 -14.16
N MET A 111 22.60 -1.49 -14.34
CA MET A 111 23.38 -0.73 -13.35
C MET A 111 22.99 0.75 -13.25
N ALA A 112 22.53 1.37 -14.34
CA ALA A 112 22.08 2.77 -14.31
C ALA A 112 20.72 2.94 -13.62
N MET A 113 20.01 1.84 -13.39
CA MET A 113 18.77 1.80 -12.61
C MET A 113 18.99 1.54 -11.11
N ASP A 114 20.23 1.50 -10.62
CA ASP A 114 20.51 1.21 -9.20
C ASP A 114 21.47 2.23 -8.55
N PRO A 115 20.97 3.08 -7.63
CA PRO A 115 21.76 3.57 -6.51
C PRO A 115 21.53 2.68 -5.27
N VAL A 116 22.60 2.00 -4.89
CA VAL A 116 22.74 0.98 -3.84
C VAL A 116 22.20 1.37 -2.45
N ASN A 117 21.59 0.37 -1.79
CA ASN A 117 21.12 0.20 -0.39
C ASN A 117 19.71 0.74 -0.06
N THR A 118 18.71 -0.13 0.15
CA THR A 118 18.69 -1.18 1.19
C THR A 118 18.09 -2.52 0.73
N THR A 119 18.78 -3.60 1.11
CA THR A 119 18.30 -4.97 1.43
C THR A 119 17.03 -5.53 0.79
N SER A 120 17.16 -6.74 0.23
CA SER A 120 16.07 -7.68 -0.07
C SER A 120 15.24 -7.99 1.19
N ALA A 121 14.24 -7.17 1.43
CA ALA A 121 13.12 -7.41 2.33
C ALA A 121 11.88 -7.56 1.44
N TYR A 122 11.05 -8.57 1.73
CA TYR A 122 9.71 -8.61 1.18
C TYR A 122 8.99 -7.31 1.58
N VAL A 123 8.64 -6.49 0.59
CA VAL A 123 8.06 -5.15 0.80
C VAL A 123 6.63 -5.31 1.33
N ARG A 124 6.43 -4.83 2.56
CA ARG A 124 5.13 -4.52 3.18
C ARG A 124 4.77 -3.03 2.90
N PHE A 125 3.71 -2.55 3.52
CA PHE A 125 2.74 -1.44 3.30
C PHE A 125 3.08 0.08 3.06
N ASP A 126 2.43 0.71 2.08
CA ASP A 126 1.91 2.11 2.13
C ASP A 126 2.45 3.27 1.23
N ARG A 127 1.42 4.00 0.74
CA ARG A 127 1.16 5.21 -0.06
C ARG A 127 2.22 6.31 -0.24
N SER A 128 3.06 6.18 -1.26
CA SER A 128 3.23 7.09 -2.42
C SER A 128 4.53 6.74 -3.16
N LEU A 129 4.59 7.03 -4.46
CA LEU A 129 5.72 6.65 -5.30
C LEU A 129 6.92 7.58 -5.04
N GLN A 130 7.98 7.09 -4.39
CA GLN A 130 9.24 7.83 -4.28
C GLN A 130 9.84 8.09 -5.68
N ALA A 131 10.64 9.15 -5.83
CA ALA A 131 11.26 9.52 -7.10
C ALA A 131 12.22 8.46 -7.71
N ASN A 132 12.62 7.45 -6.93
CA ASN A 132 13.46 6.32 -7.36
C ASN A 132 12.65 5.03 -7.63
N GLY A 133 11.32 5.04 -7.43
CA GLY A 133 10.46 3.87 -7.65
C GLY A 133 10.40 2.85 -6.50
N SER A 134 10.90 3.14 -5.28
CA SER A 134 10.74 2.25 -4.11
C SER A 134 9.63 2.69 -3.13
N LEU A 135 9.06 1.72 -2.40
CA LEU A 135 7.98 1.86 -1.42
C LEU A 135 8.50 1.84 0.04
N ALA A 136 7.87 2.59 0.95
CA ALA A 136 8.04 2.52 2.41
C ALA A 136 6.87 1.74 3.09
N VAL A 137 7.02 1.29 4.34
CA VAL A 137 6.22 0.21 5.00
C VAL A 137 5.56 0.62 6.36
N ALA A 138 4.22 0.61 6.50
CA ALA A 138 3.43 0.67 7.75
C ALA A 138 2.80 -0.69 8.13
N ALA A 139 3.33 -1.36 9.15
CA ALA A 139 2.82 -2.67 9.59
C ALA A 139 1.38 -2.60 10.13
N TYR A 140 0.47 -3.44 9.61
CA TYR A 140 -0.76 -3.75 10.34
C TYR A 140 -0.42 -4.26 11.74
N PRO A 141 -1.10 -3.80 12.82
CA PRO A 141 -0.83 -4.30 14.15
C PRO A 141 -1.22 -5.78 14.20
N LEU A 142 -0.22 -6.64 14.05
CA LEU A 142 -0.36 -8.03 14.43
C LEU A 142 -0.28 -8.11 15.94
N GLU A 143 -1.29 -8.74 16.50
CA GLU A 143 -1.30 -9.05 17.91
C GLU A 143 -0.61 -10.40 18.13
N HIS A 144 0.02 -10.54 19.30
CA HIS A 144 0.69 -11.76 19.70
C HIS A 144 0.05 -12.29 20.97
N GLY A 145 -0.22 -13.58 21.00
CA GLY A 145 -0.80 -14.25 22.14
C GLY A 145 0.02 -15.47 22.57
N THR A 146 -0.15 -15.84 23.83
CA THR A 146 0.31 -17.13 24.36
C THR A 146 -0.82 -17.85 25.09
N VAL A 147 -0.79 -19.17 25.09
CA VAL A 147 -1.71 -20.03 25.85
C VAL A 147 -0.93 -21.20 26.44
N MET A 148 -1.30 -21.58 27.66
CA MET A 148 -0.71 -22.72 28.36
C MET A 148 -1.44 -24.00 27.99
N VAL A 149 -0.69 -25.00 27.52
CA VAL A 149 -1.19 -26.34 27.17
C VAL A 149 -0.48 -27.36 28.03
N GLY A 150 -1.13 -27.78 29.11
CA GLY A 150 -0.47 -28.50 30.20
C GLY A 150 0.61 -27.63 30.85
N GLU A 151 1.86 -28.09 30.81
CA GLU A 151 3.03 -27.34 31.34
C GLU A 151 3.78 -26.54 30.24
N LYS A 152 3.32 -26.55 28.99
CA LYS A 152 4.00 -25.90 27.85
C LYS A 152 3.30 -24.60 27.46
N GLU A 153 4.06 -23.52 27.32
CA GLU A 153 3.59 -22.28 26.70
C GLU A 153 3.64 -22.41 25.17
N ARG A 154 2.52 -22.09 24.51
CA ARG A 154 2.39 -22.06 23.05
C ARG A 154 2.08 -20.64 22.62
N ASN A 155 2.62 -20.19 21.50
CA ASN A 155 2.43 -18.83 21.00
C ASN A 155 1.82 -18.82 19.61
N TYR A 156 1.21 -17.69 19.27
CA TYR A 156 0.53 -17.45 18.01
C TYR A 156 0.52 -15.96 17.72
N GLU A 157 0.37 -15.62 16.45
CA GLU A 157 0.05 -14.26 16.02
C GLU A 157 -1.38 -14.24 15.47
N TYR A 158 -2.07 -13.12 15.58
CA TYR A 158 -3.42 -12.99 15.06
C TYR A 158 -3.72 -11.57 14.60
N TYR A 159 -4.77 -11.47 13.80
CA TYR A 159 -5.26 -10.23 13.23
C TYR A 159 -6.75 -10.09 13.50
N VAL A 160 -7.11 -8.95 14.09
CA VAL A 160 -8.49 -8.52 14.32
C VAL A 160 -8.80 -7.45 13.27
N PRO A 161 -9.84 -7.61 12.46
CA PRO A 161 -10.15 -6.64 11.41
C PRO A 161 -10.63 -5.32 12.03
N SER A 162 -10.31 -4.20 11.39
CA SER A 162 -10.70 -2.86 11.84
C SER A 162 -12.22 -2.68 11.94
N SER A 163 -12.97 -3.47 11.17
CA SER A 163 -14.43 -3.53 11.19
C SER A 163 -15.04 -4.31 12.36
N TYR A 164 -14.22 -4.95 13.22
CA TYR A 164 -14.74 -5.75 14.32
C TYR A 164 -15.36 -4.87 15.42
N GLU A 165 -16.64 -5.13 15.69
CA GLU A 165 -17.39 -4.54 16.80
C GLU A 165 -17.80 -5.63 17.80
N PRO A 166 -17.62 -5.46 19.12
CA PRO A 166 -18.02 -6.46 20.11
C PRO A 166 -19.51 -6.83 20.10
N SER A 167 -20.37 -6.02 19.47
CA SER A 167 -21.79 -6.31 19.29
C SER A 167 -22.09 -7.32 18.18
N GLU A 168 -21.15 -7.58 17.27
CA GLU A 168 -21.33 -8.46 16.12
C GLU A 168 -20.50 -9.73 16.27
N SER A 169 -21.11 -10.89 16.00
CA SER A 169 -20.39 -12.16 16.01
C SER A 169 -19.68 -12.37 14.67
N VAL A 170 -18.36 -12.47 14.70
CA VAL A 170 -17.52 -12.64 13.49
C VAL A 170 -16.96 -14.06 13.37
N PRO A 171 -16.60 -14.52 12.16
CA PRO A 171 -15.93 -15.81 11.97
C PRO A 171 -14.52 -15.82 12.57
N LEU A 172 -14.03 -17.03 12.89
CA LEU A 172 -12.66 -17.28 13.33
C LEU A 172 -11.98 -18.23 12.35
N VAL A 173 -10.78 -17.88 11.87
CA VAL A 173 -9.99 -18.69 10.94
C VAL A 173 -8.62 -18.98 11.54
N LEU A 174 -8.31 -20.26 11.75
CA LEU A 174 -7.02 -20.75 12.25
C LEU A 174 -6.17 -21.25 11.07
N SER A 175 -4.99 -20.68 10.82
CA SER A 175 -4.13 -20.99 9.68
C SER A 175 -2.79 -21.60 10.11
N PHE A 176 -2.54 -22.85 9.69
CA PHE A 176 -1.44 -23.68 10.16
C PHE A 176 -0.33 -23.85 9.12
N HIS A 177 0.90 -23.66 9.58
CA HIS A 177 2.10 -23.68 8.75
C HIS A 177 2.56 -25.10 8.36
N GLY A 178 3.32 -25.21 7.27
CA GLY A 178 3.98 -26.45 6.85
C GLY A 178 5.20 -26.83 7.71
N TYR A 179 5.77 -28.02 7.48
CA TYR A 179 6.96 -28.48 8.21
C TYR A 179 8.16 -27.53 7.98
N GLN A 180 8.92 -27.20 9.03
CA GLN A 180 10.01 -26.21 9.01
C GLN A 180 9.58 -24.75 8.71
N SER A 181 8.31 -24.43 8.93
CA SER A 181 7.81 -23.04 8.88
C SER A 181 7.35 -22.59 10.28
N ASN A 182 6.62 -21.47 10.34
CA ASN A 182 6.07 -20.85 11.54
C ASN A 182 4.81 -20.03 11.17
N GLY A 183 4.11 -19.46 12.15
CA GLY A 183 2.88 -18.67 11.96
C GLY A 183 3.07 -17.50 10.99
N GLU A 184 4.17 -16.75 11.15
CA GLU A 184 4.53 -15.66 10.25
C GLU A 184 4.71 -16.13 8.80
N GLY A 185 5.40 -17.25 8.59
CA GLY A 185 5.58 -17.86 7.29
C GLY A 185 4.26 -18.26 6.65
N GLN A 186 3.32 -18.80 7.43
CA GLN A 186 1.99 -19.18 6.96
C GLN A 186 1.12 -17.96 6.63
N ARG A 187 1.19 -16.91 7.44
CA ARG A 187 0.51 -15.65 7.15
C ARG A 187 1.01 -15.04 5.86
N ASN A 188 2.32 -14.92 5.70
CA ASN A 188 2.95 -14.38 4.49
C ASN A 188 2.63 -15.23 3.24
N LEU A 189 2.49 -16.56 3.40
CA LEU A 189 2.13 -17.46 2.31
C LEU A 189 0.66 -17.30 1.87
N THR A 190 -0.26 -17.13 2.83
CA THR A 190 -1.70 -17.20 2.58
C THR A 190 -2.39 -15.85 2.44
N GLY A 191 -1.83 -14.78 3.01
CA GLY A 191 -2.44 -13.44 3.02
C GLY A 191 -3.80 -13.37 3.73
N LEU A 192 -4.08 -14.31 4.64
CA LEU A 192 -5.37 -14.41 5.31
C LEU A 192 -5.64 -13.25 6.29
N ASP A 193 -4.61 -12.55 6.75
CA ASP A 193 -4.73 -11.29 7.50
C ASP A 193 -5.35 -10.18 6.63
N LEU A 194 -4.96 -10.09 5.36
CA LEU A 194 -5.56 -9.14 4.41
C LEU A 194 -7.02 -9.48 4.11
N LEU A 195 -7.33 -10.77 4.02
CA LEU A 195 -8.70 -11.22 3.80
C LEU A 195 -9.56 -11.07 5.04
N ALA A 196 -8.98 -11.22 6.23
CA ALA A 196 -9.63 -10.94 7.50
C ALA A 196 -10.11 -9.49 7.54
N GLU A 197 -9.25 -8.55 7.16
CA GLU A 197 -9.60 -7.14 7.04
C GLU A 197 -10.72 -6.91 6.03
N LYS A 198 -10.59 -7.50 4.84
CA LYS A 198 -11.56 -7.36 3.75
C LYS A 198 -12.94 -7.92 4.08
N TYR A 199 -13.00 -9.05 4.79
CA TYR A 199 -14.21 -9.84 4.94
C TYR A 199 -14.74 -9.91 6.38
N GLY A 200 -14.11 -9.22 7.33
CA GLY A 200 -14.60 -9.10 8.70
C GLY A 200 -14.55 -10.43 9.47
N PHE A 201 -13.41 -11.11 9.45
CA PHE A 201 -13.15 -12.29 10.30
C PHE A 201 -11.83 -12.15 11.06
N ILE A 202 -11.69 -12.85 12.18
CA ILE A 202 -10.42 -12.88 12.93
C ILE A 202 -9.55 -14.02 12.37
N ALA A 203 -8.31 -13.70 12.00
CA ALA A 203 -7.33 -14.67 11.50
C ALA A 203 -6.26 -14.95 12.56
N VAL A 204 -5.95 -16.22 12.81
CA VAL A 204 -4.94 -16.65 13.79
C VAL A 204 -3.93 -17.55 13.09
N PHE A 205 -2.64 -17.34 13.37
CA PHE A 205 -1.52 -18.08 12.80
C PHE A 205 -0.68 -18.72 13.92
N PRO A 206 -1.04 -19.93 14.38
CA PRO A 206 -0.36 -20.58 15.49
C PRO A 206 1.03 -21.10 15.11
N ASN A 207 1.98 -21.02 16.05
CA ASN A 207 3.27 -21.69 15.91
C ASN A 207 3.20 -23.16 16.36
N GLY A 208 3.92 -24.01 15.63
CA GLY A 208 4.24 -25.38 16.02
C GLY A 208 5.20 -25.43 17.22
N VAL A 209 5.61 -26.64 17.58
CA VAL A 209 6.63 -26.85 18.64
C VAL A 209 8.03 -26.94 18.03
N PRO A 210 9.10 -26.62 18.78
CA PRO A 210 10.47 -26.75 18.26
C PRO A 210 10.80 -28.17 17.80
N ILE A 211 11.57 -28.29 16.70
CA ILE A 211 12.01 -29.58 16.16
C ILE A 211 12.96 -30.28 17.14
N PRO A 212 12.67 -31.52 17.59
CA PRO A 212 13.60 -32.24 18.47
C PRO A 212 14.94 -32.53 17.81
N GLU A 213 16.01 -32.52 18.61
CA GLU A 213 17.38 -32.78 18.13
C GLU A 213 17.47 -34.14 17.40
N GLY A 214 17.94 -34.13 16.15
CA GLY A 214 18.14 -35.34 15.34
C GLY A 214 16.95 -35.83 14.49
N ALA A 215 15.81 -35.12 14.47
CA ALA A 215 14.60 -35.51 13.71
C ALA A 215 14.56 -35.03 12.24
N GLY A 216 15.65 -34.45 11.71
CA GLY A 216 15.71 -33.87 10.36
C GLY A 216 16.42 -34.74 9.30
N LEU A 217 16.15 -34.47 8.02
CA LEU A 217 16.97 -34.90 6.88
C LEU A 217 18.33 -34.18 6.95
N GLY A 218 19.24 -34.72 7.74
CA GLY A 218 20.56 -34.17 8.01
C GLY A 218 20.67 -33.61 9.42
N ASN A 219 21.78 -33.91 10.09
CA ASN A 219 22.11 -33.46 11.45
C ASN A 219 22.08 -31.93 11.58
N LEU A 220 20.90 -31.35 11.83
CA LEU A 220 20.72 -29.97 12.24
C LEU A 220 20.71 -29.95 13.78
N LYS A 221 21.77 -29.39 14.37
CA LYS A 221 21.74 -28.98 15.78
C LYS A 221 20.72 -27.86 15.95
N GLU A 222 20.04 -27.85 17.10
CA GLU A 222 19.04 -26.87 17.59
C GLU A 222 18.90 -25.60 16.73
N ARG A 223 17.72 -25.44 16.10
CA ARG A 223 17.31 -24.26 15.33
C ARG A 223 16.01 -23.71 15.93
N PRO A 224 16.06 -22.71 16.82
CA PRO A 224 14.89 -22.21 17.55
C PRO A 224 13.85 -21.48 16.68
N ASP A 225 14.21 -21.16 15.42
CA ASP A 225 13.39 -20.46 14.43
C ASP A 225 12.50 -21.39 13.58
N LEU A 226 12.77 -22.70 13.58
CA LEU A 226 12.05 -23.68 12.76
C LEU A 226 11.22 -24.60 13.66
N MET A 227 9.93 -24.75 13.34
CA MET A 227 9.00 -25.56 14.13
C MET A 227 8.63 -26.86 13.38
N SER A 228 8.41 -27.94 14.14
CA SER A 228 7.76 -29.16 13.66
C SER A 228 6.39 -29.32 14.30
N GLY A 229 5.52 -30.07 13.65
CA GLY A 229 4.40 -30.74 14.32
C GLY A 229 4.85 -31.91 15.21
N HIS A 230 6.03 -31.85 15.83
CA HIS A 230 6.72 -32.94 16.53
C HIS A 230 7.21 -34.11 15.64
N GLN A 231 7.82 -35.16 16.23
CA GLN A 231 8.69 -36.15 15.56
C GLN A 231 8.00 -37.04 14.51
N GLY A 232 8.48 -37.00 13.28
CA GLY A 232 7.88 -37.70 12.15
C GLY A 232 6.68 -36.92 11.61
N MET A 233 6.24 -37.19 10.38
CA MET A 233 5.05 -36.58 9.79
C MET A 233 3.73 -37.05 10.46
N TRP A 234 3.74 -37.19 11.79
CA TRP A 234 2.60 -37.55 12.60
C TRP A 234 1.98 -36.26 13.15
N VAL A 235 0.70 -36.07 12.88
CA VAL A 235 0.04 -34.77 13.02
C VAL A 235 -1.14 -34.91 13.98
N GLY A 236 -1.12 -34.14 15.09
CA GLY A 236 -2.20 -34.08 16.07
C GLY A 236 -2.03 -35.00 17.29
N ASP A 237 -0.96 -34.82 18.07
CA ASP A 237 -0.94 -35.41 19.41
C ASP A 237 -1.99 -34.75 20.32
N ALA A 238 -2.29 -35.38 21.46
CA ALA A 238 -3.30 -34.85 22.38
C ALA A 238 -2.99 -33.42 22.86
N GLY A 239 -1.72 -32.98 22.82
CA GLY A 239 -1.32 -31.63 23.17
C GLY A 239 -1.66 -30.62 22.08
N ASP A 240 -1.45 -30.93 20.80
CA ASP A 240 -1.81 -30.03 19.69
C ASP A 240 -3.33 -29.88 19.53
N LEU A 241 -4.11 -30.95 19.77
CA LEU A 241 -5.58 -30.85 19.80
C LEU A 241 -6.07 -29.99 20.98
N GLN A 242 -5.49 -30.19 22.18
CA GLN A 242 -5.80 -29.36 23.35
C GLN A 242 -5.42 -27.89 23.14
N PHE A 243 -4.32 -27.63 22.42
CA PHE A 243 -3.90 -26.29 22.06
C PHE A 243 -4.96 -25.60 21.19
N VAL A 244 -5.44 -26.26 20.14
CA VAL A 244 -6.45 -25.68 19.23
C VAL A 244 -7.79 -25.47 19.94
N SER A 245 -8.31 -26.44 20.70
CA SER A 245 -9.54 -26.25 21.49
C SER A 245 -9.38 -25.13 22.53
N GLY A 246 -8.19 -25.00 23.13
CA GLY A 246 -7.83 -23.90 24.02
C GLY A 246 -7.89 -22.55 23.32
N LEU A 247 -7.26 -22.41 22.15
CA LEU A 247 -7.33 -21.19 21.34
C LEU A 247 -8.77 -20.82 20.98
N ILE A 248 -9.56 -21.77 20.49
CA ILE A 248 -10.97 -21.51 20.14
C ILE A 248 -11.75 -21.00 21.37
N SER A 249 -11.51 -21.60 22.54
CA SER A 249 -12.14 -21.18 23.79
C SER A 249 -11.69 -19.78 24.23
N ASP A 250 -10.40 -19.48 24.12
CA ASP A 250 -9.83 -18.18 24.49
C ASP A 250 -10.35 -17.06 23.57
N PHE A 251 -10.41 -17.29 22.26
CA PHE A 251 -10.97 -16.31 21.33
C PHE A 251 -12.48 -16.10 21.55
N LYS A 252 -13.25 -17.16 21.83
CA LYS A 252 -14.67 -17.04 22.20
C LYS A 252 -14.90 -16.31 23.53
N ALA A 253 -13.92 -16.31 24.43
CA ALA A 253 -14.01 -15.61 25.71
C ALA A 253 -13.68 -14.11 25.58
N ASN A 254 -12.79 -13.75 24.66
CA ASN A 254 -12.29 -12.38 24.49
C ASN A 254 -12.94 -11.62 23.33
N TYR A 255 -13.50 -12.33 22.35
CA TYR A 255 -14.15 -11.77 21.18
C TYR A 255 -15.54 -12.38 20.95
N SER A 256 -16.43 -11.61 20.33
CA SER A 256 -17.72 -12.07 19.84
C SER A 256 -17.51 -12.94 18.61
N ILE A 257 -17.26 -14.23 18.84
CA ILE A 257 -17.05 -15.22 17.78
C ILE A 257 -18.35 -15.95 17.48
N ASP A 258 -18.70 -16.00 16.21
CA ASP A 258 -19.77 -16.88 15.72
C ASP A 258 -19.30 -18.34 15.79
N SER A 259 -19.82 -19.07 16.78
CA SER A 259 -19.47 -20.48 16.98
C SER A 259 -19.90 -21.40 15.83
N THR A 260 -20.73 -20.91 14.90
CA THR A 260 -21.11 -21.63 13.67
C THR A 260 -20.21 -21.31 12.48
N ARG A 261 -19.20 -20.46 12.65
CA ARG A 261 -18.26 -20.04 11.60
C ARG A 261 -16.81 -20.07 12.11
N VAL A 262 -16.37 -21.24 12.60
CA VAL A 262 -14.98 -21.48 13.02
C VAL A 262 -14.31 -22.41 12.01
N TYR A 263 -13.23 -21.95 11.37
CA TYR A 263 -12.58 -22.67 10.28
C TYR A 263 -11.10 -22.94 10.57
N ALA A 264 -10.59 -24.05 10.03
CA ALA A 264 -9.16 -24.38 10.07
C ALA A 264 -8.59 -24.51 8.65
N THR A 265 -7.38 -24.03 8.44
CA THR A 265 -6.73 -24.07 7.13
C THR A 265 -5.23 -24.26 7.26
N GLY A 266 -4.57 -24.79 6.24
CA GLY A 266 -3.11 -24.89 6.26
C GLY A 266 -2.50 -25.46 4.98
N MET A 267 -1.18 -25.33 4.87
CA MET A 267 -0.39 -25.89 3.76
C MET A 267 0.44 -27.09 4.22
N SER A 268 0.57 -28.12 3.39
CA SER A 268 1.46 -29.27 3.60
C SER A 268 1.17 -29.97 4.93
N ASN A 269 2.10 -29.97 5.89
CA ASN A 269 1.85 -30.49 7.24
C ASN A 269 0.68 -29.77 7.96
N GLY A 270 0.46 -28.48 7.71
CA GLY A 270 -0.69 -27.74 8.22
C GLY A 270 -2.02 -28.14 7.55
N SER A 271 -1.98 -28.58 6.30
CA SER A 271 -3.12 -29.16 5.59
C SER A 271 -3.48 -30.53 6.19
N MET A 272 -2.48 -31.39 6.41
CA MET A 272 -2.64 -32.66 7.11
C MET A 272 -3.20 -32.45 8.52
N PHE A 273 -2.78 -31.38 9.21
CA PHE A 273 -3.30 -31.04 10.54
C PHE A 273 -4.74 -30.57 10.49
N SER A 274 -5.10 -29.76 9.49
CA SER A 274 -6.49 -29.33 9.28
C SER A 274 -7.41 -30.53 9.06
N HIS A 275 -6.97 -31.54 8.29
CA HIS A 275 -7.69 -32.82 8.18
C HIS A 275 -7.82 -33.57 9.51
N ALA A 276 -6.77 -33.60 10.34
CA ALA A 276 -6.85 -34.18 11.68
C ALA A 276 -7.87 -33.45 12.57
N LEU A 277 -7.90 -32.12 12.54
CA LEU A 277 -8.88 -31.30 13.26
C LEU A 277 -10.30 -31.57 12.78
N ALA A 278 -10.51 -31.78 11.48
CA ALA A 278 -11.83 -32.15 10.95
C ALA A 278 -12.31 -33.53 11.46
N VAL A 279 -11.41 -34.50 11.62
CA VAL A 279 -11.75 -35.81 12.17
C VAL A 279 -12.02 -35.71 13.68
N GLU A 280 -11.14 -35.05 14.43
CA GLU A 280 -11.11 -35.09 15.89
C GLU A 280 -11.90 -33.97 16.57
N LEU A 281 -12.10 -32.81 15.91
CA LEU A 281 -12.74 -31.60 16.45
C LEU A 281 -13.90 -31.07 15.57
N SER A 282 -14.55 -31.92 14.77
CA SER A 282 -15.74 -31.51 13.96
C SER A 282 -16.94 -31.04 14.80
N ASP A 283 -16.87 -31.17 16.12
CA ASP A 283 -17.80 -30.58 17.10
C ASP A 283 -17.44 -29.14 17.52
N GLU A 284 -16.22 -28.67 17.21
CA GLU A 284 -15.73 -27.32 17.54
C GLU A 284 -15.45 -26.45 16.31
N ILE A 285 -15.17 -27.06 15.15
CA ILE A 285 -14.93 -26.38 13.87
C ILE A 285 -15.97 -26.76 12.81
N THR A 286 -16.28 -25.81 11.92
CA THR A 286 -17.35 -25.89 10.92
C THR A 286 -16.86 -26.31 9.53
N GLY A 287 -15.59 -26.04 9.23
CA GLY A 287 -15.03 -26.38 7.93
C GLY A 287 -13.51 -26.29 7.89
N ILE A 288 -12.93 -26.98 6.91
CA ILE A 288 -11.48 -26.94 6.69
C ILE A 288 -11.08 -26.65 5.25
N VAL A 289 -9.88 -26.09 5.09
CA VAL A 289 -9.19 -25.94 3.80
C VAL A 289 -7.79 -26.55 3.89
N GLY A 290 -7.51 -27.56 3.10
CA GLY A 290 -6.21 -28.19 2.99
C GLY A 290 -5.52 -27.88 1.65
N ALA A 291 -4.31 -27.34 1.66
CA ALA A 291 -3.48 -27.18 0.47
C ALA A 291 -2.25 -28.11 0.52
N THR A 292 -2.07 -28.92 -0.53
CA THR A 292 -0.90 -29.79 -0.78
C THR A 292 -0.50 -30.71 0.38
N GLY A 293 -1.46 -31.08 1.22
CA GLY A 293 -1.29 -32.10 2.25
C GLY A 293 -2.56 -32.94 2.37
N PRO A 294 -2.59 -34.16 1.81
CA PRO A 294 -3.76 -35.02 1.80
C PRO A 294 -4.05 -35.59 3.20
N LEU A 295 -5.13 -36.36 3.32
CA LEU A 295 -5.39 -37.15 4.51
C LEU A 295 -4.31 -38.23 4.68
N THR A 296 -3.74 -38.35 5.89
CA THR A 296 -2.60 -39.23 6.17
C THR A 296 -2.85 -40.20 7.33
N GLY A 297 -2.14 -41.34 7.30
CA GLY A 297 -1.86 -42.17 8.46
C GLY A 297 -3.09 -42.83 9.10
N PRO A 298 -3.13 -42.97 10.44
CA PRO A 298 -4.20 -43.65 11.17
C PRO A 298 -5.59 -43.03 10.97
N LEU A 299 -5.67 -41.74 10.64
CA LEU A 299 -6.92 -40.98 10.46
C LEU A 299 -7.80 -41.55 9.35
N VAL A 300 -7.20 -42.15 8.32
CA VAL A 300 -7.92 -42.81 7.21
C VAL A 300 -8.89 -43.88 7.70
N ASN A 301 -8.54 -44.57 8.79
CA ASN A 301 -9.36 -45.65 9.36
C ASN A 301 -10.24 -45.19 10.53
N GLN A 302 -10.29 -43.88 10.80
CA GLN A 302 -11.15 -43.31 11.83
C GLN A 302 -12.50 -42.88 11.23
N THR A 303 -13.39 -42.40 12.09
CA THR A 303 -14.66 -41.77 11.68
C THR A 303 -14.72 -40.39 12.33
N PRO A 304 -14.90 -39.31 11.55
CA PRO A 304 -15.10 -37.97 12.11
C PRO A 304 -16.24 -37.95 13.13
N LYS A 305 -16.13 -37.11 14.16
CA LYS A 305 -17.20 -36.95 15.17
C LYS A 305 -18.52 -36.47 14.56
N GLY A 306 -18.46 -35.66 13.50
CA GLY A 306 -19.61 -35.20 12.74
C GLY A 306 -19.25 -34.86 11.28
N PRO A 307 -20.25 -34.68 10.41
CA PRO A 307 -20.03 -34.18 9.05
C PRO A 307 -19.47 -32.76 9.10
N ILE A 308 -18.56 -32.43 8.18
CA ILE A 308 -17.87 -31.12 8.16
C ILE A 308 -17.53 -30.72 6.73
N THR A 309 -17.69 -29.45 6.37
CA THR A 309 -17.33 -28.98 5.01
C THR A 309 -15.81 -29.04 4.82
N VAL A 310 -15.37 -29.65 3.71
CA VAL A 310 -13.94 -29.85 3.41
C VAL A 310 -13.62 -29.28 2.04
N ILE A 311 -12.58 -28.44 1.98
CA ILE A 311 -11.96 -28.00 0.73
C ILE A 311 -10.54 -28.57 0.67
N HIS A 312 -10.21 -29.29 -0.40
CA HIS A 312 -8.86 -29.80 -0.67
C HIS A 312 -8.31 -29.18 -1.95
N CYS A 313 -7.04 -28.77 -1.94
CA CYS A 313 -6.36 -28.21 -3.09
C CYS A 313 -5.00 -28.89 -3.27
N GLN A 314 -4.71 -29.41 -4.46
CA GLN A 314 -3.42 -30.07 -4.70
C GLN A 314 -2.96 -29.97 -6.15
N GLY A 315 -1.65 -29.76 -6.31
CA GLY A 315 -0.96 -29.75 -7.60
C GLY A 315 -0.64 -31.15 -8.10
N THR A 316 -0.79 -31.39 -9.41
CA THR A 316 -0.49 -32.70 -10.03
C THR A 316 0.99 -33.00 -10.11
N ASP A 317 1.83 -31.96 -10.12
CA ASP A 317 3.28 -32.03 -10.32
C ASP A 317 4.03 -31.72 -9.01
N ASP A 318 3.37 -31.91 -7.87
CA ASP A 318 3.93 -31.75 -6.53
C ASP A 318 5.10 -32.74 -6.29
N PRO A 319 6.36 -32.25 -6.17
CA PRO A 319 7.52 -33.12 -6.04
C PRO A 319 7.81 -33.54 -4.59
N ILE A 320 7.03 -33.04 -3.62
CA ILE A 320 7.25 -33.29 -2.18
C ILE A 320 6.17 -34.24 -1.66
N VAL A 321 4.90 -33.94 -1.91
CA VAL A 321 3.76 -34.77 -1.53
C VAL A 321 3.02 -35.17 -2.80
N SER A 322 3.33 -36.39 -3.27
CA SER A 322 2.83 -36.89 -4.54
C SER A 322 1.30 -36.80 -4.63
N TYR A 323 0.81 -36.28 -5.76
CA TYR A 323 -0.62 -36.23 -6.09
C TYR A 323 -1.29 -37.60 -6.02
N ASP A 324 -0.57 -38.64 -6.42
CA ASP A 324 -1.03 -40.05 -6.45
C ASP A 324 -0.93 -40.75 -5.09
N GLY A 325 -0.53 -40.03 -4.04
CA GLY A 325 -0.36 -40.52 -2.68
C GLY A 325 1.05 -41.03 -2.40
N ASP A 326 1.37 -41.18 -1.12
CA ASP A 326 2.68 -41.65 -0.67
C ASP A 326 2.51 -42.77 0.38
N PRO A 327 2.70 -44.04 0.00
CA PRO A 327 2.63 -45.17 0.91
C PRO A 327 3.65 -45.13 2.05
N GLN A 328 4.80 -44.46 1.90
CA GLN A 328 5.79 -44.32 2.96
C GLN A 328 5.33 -43.35 4.04
N LEU A 329 4.52 -42.37 3.66
CA LEU A 329 3.89 -41.40 4.56
C LEU A 329 2.51 -41.82 5.03
N GLY A 330 1.97 -42.92 4.50
CA GLY A 330 0.58 -43.31 4.69
C GLY A 330 -0.40 -42.27 4.14
N ALA A 331 0.02 -41.47 3.17
CA ALA A 331 -0.77 -40.42 2.54
C ALA A 331 -1.65 -41.01 1.43
N LEU A 332 -2.95 -40.72 1.48
CA LEU A 332 -3.85 -40.99 0.37
C LEU A 332 -3.48 -40.12 -0.84
N SER A 333 -3.90 -40.53 -2.04
CA SER A 333 -3.89 -39.61 -3.19
C SER A 333 -4.83 -38.42 -2.95
N ALA A 334 -4.66 -37.36 -3.73
CA ALA A 334 -5.55 -36.20 -3.67
C ALA A 334 -7.01 -36.62 -3.93
N GLU A 335 -7.24 -37.47 -4.95
CA GLU A 335 -8.57 -37.99 -5.28
C GLU A 335 -9.12 -38.92 -4.19
N GLN A 336 -8.30 -39.82 -3.64
CA GLN A 336 -8.72 -40.70 -2.54
C GLN A 336 -9.05 -39.91 -1.27
N THR A 337 -8.36 -38.80 -1.00
CA THR A 337 -8.69 -37.90 0.09
C THR A 337 -10.09 -37.31 -0.09
N VAL A 338 -10.40 -36.82 -1.30
CA VAL A 338 -11.71 -36.28 -1.65
C VAL A 338 -12.79 -37.36 -1.55
N ASP A 339 -12.56 -38.55 -2.11
CA ASP A 339 -13.49 -39.69 -2.05
C ASP A 339 -13.79 -40.12 -0.60
N GLN A 340 -12.78 -40.10 0.27
CA GLN A 340 -12.95 -40.42 1.68
C GLN A 340 -13.88 -39.42 2.38
N TRP A 341 -13.72 -38.12 2.11
CA TRP A 341 -14.60 -37.08 2.63
C TRP A 341 -15.99 -37.12 2.02
N VAL A 342 -16.13 -37.39 0.72
CA VAL A 342 -17.42 -37.62 0.07
C VAL A 342 -18.16 -38.76 0.75
N ASN A 343 -17.45 -39.85 1.08
CA ASN A 343 -18.01 -40.98 1.81
C ASN A 343 -18.35 -40.64 3.27
N TRP A 344 -17.51 -39.89 4.01
CA TRP A 344 -17.83 -39.52 5.39
C TRP A 344 -19.00 -38.53 5.48
N ASN A 345 -19.05 -37.52 4.61
CA ASN A 345 -20.13 -36.53 4.57
C ASN A 345 -21.39 -37.03 3.86
N GLN A 346 -21.33 -38.17 3.17
CA GLN A 346 -22.43 -38.72 2.35
C GLN A 346 -22.97 -37.70 1.33
N THR A 347 -22.07 -36.97 0.66
CA THR A 347 -22.43 -36.04 -0.42
C THR A 347 -22.82 -36.78 -1.71
N SER A 348 -23.30 -36.05 -2.71
CA SER A 348 -23.41 -36.57 -4.08
C SER A 348 -22.04 -37.09 -4.55
N THR A 349 -22.01 -38.25 -5.22
CA THR A 349 -20.79 -38.75 -5.89
C THR A 349 -20.56 -38.15 -7.27
N GLN A 350 -21.48 -37.30 -7.75
CA GLN A 350 -21.34 -36.54 -8.99
C GLN A 350 -21.13 -35.06 -8.62
N PRO A 351 -19.94 -34.48 -8.90
CA PRO A 351 -19.66 -33.10 -8.60
C PRO A 351 -20.18 -32.15 -9.68
N GLU A 352 -20.46 -30.92 -9.28
CA GLU A 352 -20.45 -29.79 -10.22
C GLU A 352 -18.99 -29.46 -10.57
N ILE A 353 -18.70 -29.29 -11.86
CA ILE A 353 -17.33 -29.07 -12.35
C ILE A 353 -17.24 -27.68 -12.96
N THR A 354 -16.31 -26.88 -12.46
CA THR A 354 -15.98 -25.55 -12.99
C THR A 354 -14.53 -25.51 -13.42
N GLN A 355 -14.29 -25.21 -14.70
CA GLN A 355 -12.96 -24.91 -15.21
C GLN A 355 -12.67 -23.42 -15.01
N TYR A 356 -11.59 -23.06 -14.32
CA TYR A 356 -11.20 -21.66 -14.18
C TYR A 356 -10.57 -21.15 -15.48
N PRO A 357 -10.85 -19.90 -15.88
CA PRO A 357 -10.23 -19.29 -17.04
C PRO A 357 -8.73 -19.08 -16.81
N GLN A 358 -7.98 -19.09 -17.91
CA GLN A 358 -6.58 -18.65 -17.91
C GLN A 358 -6.54 -17.13 -17.82
N VAL A 359 -6.23 -16.61 -16.63
CA VAL A 359 -6.17 -15.16 -16.34
C VAL A 359 -4.74 -14.63 -16.36
N VAL A 360 -3.74 -15.48 -16.15
CA VAL A 360 -2.32 -15.12 -16.23
C VAL A 360 -1.69 -15.65 -17.53
N PRO A 361 -1.29 -14.78 -18.47
CA PRO A 361 -0.60 -15.21 -19.68
C PRO A 361 0.75 -15.88 -19.37
N ASN A 362 1.01 -17.05 -19.97
CA ASN A 362 2.23 -17.85 -19.83
C ASN A 362 2.44 -18.58 -18.49
N ASP A 363 1.47 -18.57 -17.58
CA ASP A 363 1.44 -19.56 -16.49
C ASP A 363 0.97 -20.90 -17.08
N PRO A 364 1.81 -21.96 -17.05
CA PRO A 364 1.50 -23.24 -17.69
C PRO A 364 0.52 -24.10 -16.86
N THR A 365 0.08 -23.62 -15.70
CA THR A 365 -0.85 -24.35 -14.82
C THR A 365 -2.31 -24.07 -15.18
N SER A 366 -3.22 -24.99 -14.82
CA SER A 366 -4.67 -24.76 -14.95
C SER A 366 -5.43 -25.33 -13.76
N ILE A 367 -6.59 -24.74 -13.45
CA ILE A 367 -7.36 -25.10 -12.25
C ILE A 367 -8.75 -25.58 -12.61
N THR A 368 -9.11 -26.74 -12.07
CA THR A 368 -10.46 -27.29 -12.14
C THR A 368 -11.02 -27.45 -10.73
N LYS A 369 -12.20 -26.91 -10.49
CA LYS A 369 -12.94 -27.03 -9.24
C LYS A 369 -14.06 -28.05 -9.35
N TYR A 370 -14.14 -28.95 -8.38
CA TYR A 370 -15.19 -29.95 -8.24
C TYR A 370 -15.95 -29.69 -6.94
N VAL A 371 -17.28 -29.62 -6.99
CA VAL A 371 -18.13 -29.38 -5.82
C VAL A 371 -19.10 -30.54 -5.65
N TYR A 372 -18.89 -31.33 -4.59
CA TYR A 372 -19.77 -32.42 -4.18
C TYR A 372 -20.70 -31.91 -3.07
N SER A 373 -21.96 -31.62 -3.44
CA SER A 373 -22.96 -31.01 -2.54
C SER A 373 -23.94 -32.04 -1.97
N GLY A 374 -24.79 -31.59 -1.04
CA GLY A 374 -25.91 -32.39 -0.50
C GLY A 374 -25.48 -33.43 0.54
N GLY A 375 -24.35 -33.18 1.23
CA GLY A 375 -23.93 -34.02 2.36
C GLY A 375 -24.84 -33.84 3.57
N PHE A 376 -24.59 -34.65 4.60
CA PHE A 376 -25.22 -34.47 5.90
C PHE A 376 -24.95 -33.06 6.43
N ASP A 377 -25.96 -32.48 7.08
CA ASP A 377 -25.94 -31.10 7.60
C ASP A 377 -25.58 -30.03 6.55
N ASP A 378 -25.95 -30.28 5.29
CA ASP A 378 -25.67 -29.42 4.12
C ASP A 378 -24.17 -29.21 3.85
N THR A 379 -23.33 -30.13 4.35
CA THR A 379 -21.89 -30.08 4.13
C THR A 379 -21.53 -30.33 2.67
N LYS A 380 -20.39 -29.75 2.27
CA LYS A 380 -19.82 -29.90 0.92
C LYS A 380 -18.42 -30.48 0.99
N VAL A 381 -18.04 -31.17 -0.08
CA VAL A 381 -16.64 -31.49 -0.35
C VAL A 381 -16.25 -30.76 -1.64
N ILE A 382 -15.21 -29.95 -1.58
CA ILE A 382 -14.75 -29.13 -2.70
C ILE A 382 -13.30 -29.50 -3.00
N PHE A 383 -13.00 -29.75 -4.28
CA PHE A 383 -11.65 -30.09 -4.72
C PHE A 383 -11.16 -29.11 -5.77
N TYR A 384 -10.03 -28.47 -5.50
CA TYR A 384 -9.25 -27.68 -6.44
C TYR A 384 -8.09 -28.51 -6.98
N LYS A 385 -8.24 -29.00 -8.21
CA LYS A 385 -7.16 -29.69 -8.92
C LYS A 385 -6.34 -28.66 -9.70
N VAL A 386 -5.04 -28.59 -9.43
CA VAL A 386 -4.11 -27.67 -10.09
C VAL A 386 -3.20 -28.47 -11.03
N GLU A 387 -3.59 -28.58 -12.29
CA GLU A 387 -2.82 -29.26 -13.34
C GLU A 387 -1.50 -28.50 -13.57
N GLY A 388 -0.37 -29.20 -13.51
CA GLY A 388 1.00 -28.64 -13.60
C GLY A 388 1.47 -27.89 -12.34
N GLY A 389 0.63 -27.78 -11.31
CA GLY A 389 0.96 -27.12 -10.05
C GLY A 389 1.84 -28.00 -9.15
N GLY A 390 2.67 -27.34 -8.34
CA GLY A 390 3.57 -27.97 -7.37
C GLY A 390 3.08 -27.96 -5.92
N HIS A 391 4.00 -28.24 -4.99
CA HIS A 391 3.86 -28.12 -3.54
C HIS A 391 3.78 -26.66 -3.09
N THR A 392 2.65 -26.00 -3.37
CA THR A 392 2.47 -24.55 -3.25
C THR A 392 1.07 -24.18 -2.78
N TRP A 393 0.89 -22.91 -2.40
CA TRP A 393 -0.42 -22.31 -2.19
C TRP A 393 -0.80 -21.50 -3.46
N PRO A 394 -1.79 -21.92 -4.27
CA PRO A 394 -2.20 -21.18 -5.47
C PRO A 394 -2.59 -19.73 -5.16
N GLY A 395 -2.03 -18.78 -5.91
CA GLY A 395 -2.10 -17.34 -5.66
C GLY A 395 -1.13 -16.83 -4.60
N GLY A 396 -0.39 -17.73 -3.95
CA GLY A 396 0.71 -17.43 -3.04
C GLY A 396 2.07 -17.37 -3.75
N PRO A 397 3.12 -16.86 -3.07
CA PRO A 397 4.44 -16.65 -3.65
C PRO A 397 5.15 -17.98 -4.02
N GLN A 398 6.00 -17.93 -5.06
CA GLN A 398 6.95 -19.00 -5.37
C GLN A 398 8.11 -18.99 -4.36
N TYR A 399 7.90 -19.57 -3.18
CA TYR A 399 8.79 -19.42 -2.03
C TYR A 399 10.08 -20.27 -2.08
N LEU A 400 10.17 -21.26 -2.99
CA LEU A 400 11.40 -22.01 -3.30
C LEU A 400 11.51 -22.25 -4.83
N PRO A 401 12.70 -22.57 -5.37
CA PRO A 401 12.87 -22.82 -6.79
C PRO A 401 12.02 -23.99 -7.31
N VAL A 402 11.51 -23.87 -8.53
CA VAL A 402 10.63 -24.83 -9.20
C VAL A 402 11.11 -26.29 -9.14
N PRO A 403 12.42 -26.62 -9.31
CA PRO A 403 12.86 -28.02 -9.20
C PRO A 403 12.65 -28.66 -7.82
N PHE A 404 12.43 -27.87 -6.76
CA PHE A 404 12.26 -28.36 -5.40
C PHE A 404 10.80 -28.45 -4.95
N ILE A 405 9.95 -27.53 -5.41
CA ILE A 405 8.55 -27.44 -4.97
C ILE A 405 7.54 -27.42 -6.12
N GLY A 406 7.96 -27.51 -7.37
CA GLY A 406 7.09 -27.33 -8.54
C GLY A 406 6.61 -25.88 -8.70
N LEU A 407 5.62 -25.66 -9.57
CA LEU A 407 5.11 -24.32 -9.91
C LEU A 407 3.96 -23.88 -9.00
N SER A 408 4.03 -22.65 -8.48
CA SER A 408 2.90 -22.00 -7.82
C SER A 408 1.95 -21.41 -8.87
N SER A 409 0.74 -21.97 -8.99
CA SER A 409 -0.27 -21.44 -9.90
C SER A 409 -0.69 -20.03 -9.49
N GLN A 410 -0.73 -19.10 -10.44
CA GLN A 410 -1.18 -17.72 -10.24
C GLN A 410 -2.58 -17.47 -10.82
N GLN A 411 -3.28 -18.53 -11.24
CA GLN A 411 -4.59 -18.43 -11.91
C GLN A 411 -5.74 -18.05 -10.97
N ILE A 412 -5.57 -18.22 -9.65
CA ILE A 412 -6.54 -17.84 -8.62
C ILE A 412 -5.81 -17.32 -7.38
N SER A 413 -6.52 -16.59 -6.52
CA SER A 413 -6.19 -16.50 -5.09
C SER A 413 -6.92 -17.61 -4.35
N LEU A 414 -6.22 -18.69 -3.95
CA LEU A 414 -6.88 -19.80 -3.25
C LEU A 414 -7.55 -19.30 -1.96
N SER A 415 -6.89 -18.44 -1.19
CA SER A 415 -7.41 -17.89 0.07
C SER A 415 -8.75 -17.17 -0.11
N GLU A 416 -8.91 -16.43 -1.21
CA GLU A 416 -10.15 -15.70 -1.49
C GLU A 416 -11.26 -16.62 -2.00
N GLU A 417 -10.92 -17.58 -2.85
CA GLU A 417 -11.88 -18.54 -3.39
C GLU A 417 -12.43 -19.47 -2.30
N VAL A 418 -11.57 -19.97 -1.41
CA VAL A 418 -11.99 -20.86 -0.31
C VAL A 418 -12.82 -20.13 0.73
N TRP A 419 -12.57 -18.82 0.94
CA TRP A 419 -13.41 -18.00 1.81
C TRP A 419 -14.84 -17.89 1.29
N LYS A 420 -15.01 -17.61 -0.02
CA LYS A 420 -16.33 -17.55 -0.67
C LYS A 420 -17.08 -18.88 -0.55
N ASP A 421 -16.36 -19.99 -0.64
CA ASP A 421 -16.94 -21.34 -0.53
C ASP A 421 -17.35 -21.73 0.89
N LEU A 422 -16.55 -21.35 1.88
CA LEU A 422 -16.85 -21.63 3.30
C LEU A 422 -17.99 -20.76 3.83
N ASN A 423 -18.15 -19.53 3.34
CA ASN A 423 -19.09 -18.58 3.90
C ASN A 423 -19.94 -17.85 2.84
N PRO A 424 -20.81 -18.57 2.10
CA PRO A 424 -21.57 -18.02 0.96
C PRO A 424 -22.72 -17.07 1.37
N GLY A 425 -23.00 -16.90 2.67
CA GLY A 425 -24.18 -16.20 3.19
C GLY A 425 -23.95 -14.79 3.76
N SER A 426 -22.70 -14.32 3.88
CA SER A 426 -22.38 -12.98 4.42
C SER A 426 -21.75 -12.05 3.39
N VAL A 427 -21.97 -12.32 2.10
CA VAL A 427 -21.48 -11.48 1.03
C VAL A 427 -22.69 -10.73 0.45
N PRO A 428 -23.00 -9.49 0.87
CA PRO A 428 -23.36 -8.51 -0.15
C PRO A 428 -22.24 -8.64 -1.18
N ALA A 429 -22.58 -8.92 -2.44
CA ALA A 429 -21.60 -9.03 -3.53
C ALA A 429 -20.52 -7.97 -3.31
N PRO A 430 -19.21 -8.33 -3.29
CA PRO A 430 -18.18 -7.35 -3.01
C PRO A 430 -18.45 -6.17 -3.94
N SER A 431 -18.58 -4.97 -3.38
CA SER A 431 -18.23 -3.81 -4.17
C SER A 431 -16.79 -4.08 -4.56
N ILE A 432 -16.57 -4.49 -5.82
CA ILE A 432 -15.24 -4.58 -6.38
C ILE A 432 -14.83 -3.13 -6.57
N HIS A 433 -14.44 -2.50 -5.46
CA HIS A 433 -13.81 -1.20 -5.48
C HIS A 433 -12.54 -1.37 -6.31
N ARG A 434 -12.34 -0.46 -7.26
CA ARG A 434 -11.07 -0.39 -7.98
C ARG A 434 -10.23 0.69 -7.31
N PRO A 435 -8.91 0.61 -7.41
CA PRO A 435 -8.06 1.71 -7.01
C PRO A 435 -8.44 2.96 -7.79
N ILE A 436 -8.34 4.12 -7.15
CA ILE A 436 -8.60 5.43 -7.71
C ILE A 436 -7.27 6.18 -7.78
N ILE A 437 -6.91 6.64 -8.97
CA ILE A 437 -5.81 7.60 -9.16
C ILE A 437 -6.41 8.98 -9.45
N PHE A 438 -6.10 9.96 -8.62
CA PHE A 438 -6.41 11.37 -8.83
C PHE A 438 -5.25 12.12 -9.48
N VAL A 439 -5.52 12.94 -10.50
CA VAL A 439 -4.54 13.79 -11.19
C VAL A 439 -4.95 15.26 -11.06
N HIS A 440 -4.14 16.04 -10.36
CA HIS A 440 -4.46 17.43 -10.03
C HIS A 440 -4.32 18.41 -11.20
N GLY A 441 -4.86 19.62 -11.03
CA GLY A 441 -4.83 20.70 -12.01
C GLY A 441 -3.60 21.60 -11.94
N GLY A 442 -3.65 22.71 -12.70
CA GLY A 442 -2.61 23.75 -12.66
C GLY A 442 -2.61 24.45 -11.31
N ALA A 443 -1.41 24.62 -10.71
CA ALA A 443 -1.26 25.11 -9.34
C ALA A 443 -1.99 24.26 -8.27
N GLY A 444 -2.35 23.02 -8.62
CA GLY A 444 -3.02 22.08 -7.75
C GLY A 444 -2.08 21.11 -7.04
N SER A 445 -2.64 20.24 -6.22
CA SER A 445 -1.95 19.15 -5.52
C SER A 445 -2.96 18.08 -5.10
N ALA A 446 -2.51 17.05 -4.39
CA ALA A 446 -3.39 16.03 -3.80
C ALA A 446 -4.45 16.64 -2.86
N ALA A 447 -4.20 17.82 -2.27
CA ALA A 447 -5.12 18.45 -1.32
C ALA A 447 -6.54 18.64 -1.87
N GLN A 448 -6.69 18.79 -3.20
CA GLN A 448 -7.98 18.93 -3.86
C GLN A 448 -8.81 17.64 -3.93
N PHE A 449 -8.26 16.51 -3.51
CA PHE A 449 -8.93 15.22 -3.44
C PHE A 449 -8.93 14.63 -2.02
N GLU A 450 -8.43 15.37 -1.03
CA GLU A 450 -8.36 14.93 0.36
C GLU A 450 -9.75 14.58 0.92
N SER A 451 -10.72 15.49 0.78
CA SER A 451 -12.09 15.24 1.25
C SER A 451 -12.78 14.12 0.49
N GLN A 452 -12.48 13.95 -0.80
CA GLN A 452 -13.00 12.84 -1.59
C GLN A 452 -12.42 11.50 -1.15
N ALA A 453 -11.11 11.44 -0.89
CA ALA A 453 -10.47 10.24 -0.36
C ALA A 453 -11.10 9.82 0.97
N MET A 454 -11.33 10.78 1.86
CA MET A 454 -12.04 10.56 3.12
C MET A 454 -13.49 10.07 2.93
N ARG A 455 -14.23 10.59 1.94
CA ARG A 455 -15.60 10.11 1.62
C ARG A 455 -15.60 8.71 1.03
N PHE A 456 -14.69 8.38 0.13
CA PHE A 456 -14.55 7.02 -0.40
C PHE A 456 -14.21 6.04 0.74
N ALA A 457 -13.27 6.39 1.61
CA ALA A 457 -12.94 5.58 2.78
C ALA A 457 -14.11 5.49 3.79
N SER A 458 -14.95 6.52 3.91
CA SER A 458 -16.21 6.45 4.67
C SER A 458 -17.22 5.45 4.11
N ASN A 459 -17.04 5.02 2.86
CA ASN A 459 -17.94 4.13 2.14
C ASN A 459 -17.27 2.81 1.73
N GLY A 460 -16.27 2.37 2.51
CA GLY A 460 -15.66 1.04 2.40
C GLY A 460 -14.53 0.89 1.40
N TYR A 461 -14.07 1.98 0.75
CA TYR A 461 -12.82 1.91 -0.01
C TYR A 461 -11.63 1.78 0.95
N PRO A 462 -10.72 0.82 0.71
CA PRO A 462 -9.42 0.85 1.36
C PRO A 462 -8.73 2.18 1.05
N ALA A 463 -8.29 2.89 2.08
CA ALA A 463 -7.73 4.22 1.89
C ALA A 463 -6.41 4.16 1.06
N ASP A 464 -5.73 3.01 1.02
CA ASP A 464 -4.52 2.72 0.22
C ASP A 464 -4.81 2.49 -1.24
N TRP A 465 -6.08 2.33 -1.58
CA TRP A 465 -6.53 2.23 -2.96
C TRP A 465 -6.83 3.61 -3.54
N ILE A 466 -6.73 4.69 -2.77
CA ILE A 466 -7.00 6.06 -3.22
C ILE A 466 -5.68 6.85 -3.24
N ILE A 467 -5.23 7.22 -4.42
CA ILE A 467 -3.87 7.71 -4.65
C ILE A 467 -3.91 9.00 -5.45
N ALA A 468 -3.03 9.95 -5.13
CA ALA A 468 -2.80 11.14 -5.95
C ALA A 468 -1.52 10.98 -6.78
N PHE A 469 -1.60 11.35 -8.05
CA PHE A 469 -0.46 11.55 -8.93
C PHE A 469 -0.13 13.04 -9.02
N GLU A 470 1.04 13.42 -8.50
CA GLU A 470 1.51 14.80 -8.50
C GLU A 470 2.65 15.03 -9.50
N TYR A 471 2.59 16.18 -10.17
CA TYR A 471 3.55 16.59 -11.19
C TYR A 471 3.76 18.10 -11.16
N ASP A 472 4.88 18.54 -11.75
CA ASP A 472 5.16 19.96 -11.92
C ASP A 472 4.22 20.56 -12.97
N SER A 473 3.11 21.09 -12.49
CA SER A 473 2.06 21.67 -13.33
C SER A 473 2.50 22.97 -14.01
N SER A 474 3.53 23.66 -13.47
CA SER A 474 4.00 24.93 -14.02
C SER A 474 4.56 24.80 -15.43
N LYS A 475 5.10 23.62 -15.76
CA LYS A 475 5.61 23.25 -17.10
C LYS A 475 4.52 23.18 -18.17
N PHE A 476 3.25 23.10 -17.75
CA PHE A 476 2.10 22.89 -18.62
C PHE A 476 1.12 24.07 -18.60
N THR A 477 1.48 25.16 -17.92
CA THR A 477 0.71 26.41 -17.88
C THR A 477 1.36 27.48 -18.75
N GLY A 478 0.55 28.26 -19.50
CA GLY A 478 1.02 29.49 -20.14
C GLY A 478 1.69 29.37 -21.52
N GLY A 479 1.53 28.26 -22.25
CA GLY A 479 2.09 28.12 -23.60
C GLY A 479 1.84 26.76 -24.27
N THR A 480 2.54 26.51 -25.37
CA THR A 480 2.54 25.20 -26.06
C THR A 480 3.21 24.15 -25.16
N ILE A 481 2.50 23.05 -24.90
CA ILE A 481 3.01 21.93 -24.11
C ILE A 481 4.17 21.24 -24.85
N ASP A 482 5.30 21.09 -24.17
CA ASP A 482 6.44 20.33 -24.67
C ASP A 482 6.10 18.81 -24.67
N PRO A 483 6.10 18.15 -25.84
CA PRO A 483 5.77 16.73 -25.92
C PRO A 483 6.77 15.83 -25.20
N VAL A 484 8.03 16.23 -25.03
CA VAL A 484 9.03 15.46 -24.29
C VAL A 484 8.70 15.45 -22.81
N GLN A 485 8.40 16.61 -22.24
CA GLN A 485 8.03 16.75 -20.83
C GLN A 485 6.72 16.04 -20.52
N MET A 486 5.74 16.07 -21.44
CA MET A 486 4.50 15.31 -21.27
C MET A 486 4.74 13.79 -21.31
N ALA A 487 5.63 13.31 -22.19
CA ALA A 487 5.99 11.89 -22.24
C ALA A 487 6.65 11.40 -20.95
N GLU A 488 7.47 12.22 -20.30
CA GLU A 488 8.05 11.92 -18.98
C GLU A 488 6.96 11.79 -17.90
N VAL A 489 5.98 12.69 -17.88
CA VAL A 489 4.83 12.61 -16.97
C VAL A 489 4.06 11.31 -17.21
N TRP A 490 3.78 10.96 -18.47
CA TRP A 490 3.09 9.71 -18.82
C TRP A 490 3.87 8.46 -18.43
N SER A 491 5.20 8.48 -18.54
CA SER A 491 6.06 7.38 -18.07
C SER A 491 5.93 7.16 -16.55
N ARG A 492 5.79 8.24 -15.77
CA ARG A 492 5.55 8.14 -14.33
C ARG A 492 4.14 7.65 -14.00
N ILE A 493 3.15 7.95 -14.84
CA ILE A 493 1.80 7.38 -14.71
C ILE A 493 1.84 5.87 -15.00
N ASP A 494 2.59 5.41 -16.01
CA ASP A 494 2.76 3.97 -16.27
C ASP A 494 3.34 3.24 -15.04
N GLN A 495 4.41 3.79 -14.45
CA GLN A 495 5.03 3.25 -13.23
C GLN A 495 4.05 3.19 -12.05
N LEU A 496 3.23 4.23 -11.89
CA LEU A 496 2.21 4.25 -10.84
C LEU A 496 1.12 3.20 -11.10
N VAL A 497 0.63 3.10 -12.32
CA VAL A 497 -0.38 2.10 -12.71
C VAL A 497 0.12 0.69 -12.45
N ASP A 498 1.36 0.38 -12.85
CA ASP A 498 1.96 -0.93 -12.63
C ASP A 498 2.08 -1.24 -11.14
N THR A 499 2.55 -0.27 -10.35
CA THR A 499 2.65 -0.37 -8.88
C THR A 499 1.28 -0.65 -8.26
N VAL A 500 0.26 0.12 -8.64
CA VAL A 500 -1.09 0.01 -8.09
C VAL A 500 -1.73 -1.32 -8.46
N LYS A 501 -1.62 -1.76 -9.71
CA LYS A 501 -2.15 -3.06 -10.13
C LYS A 501 -1.43 -4.21 -9.41
N GLN A 502 -0.12 -4.08 -9.21
CA GLN A 502 0.68 -5.08 -8.50
C GLN A 502 0.35 -5.15 -7.01
N SER A 503 0.14 -4.02 -6.33
CA SER A 503 -0.13 -3.96 -4.89
C SER A 503 -1.56 -4.37 -4.56
N THR A 504 -2.53 -3.92 -5.36
CA THR A 504 -3.97 -4.15 -5.13
C THR A 504 -4.49 -5.42 -5.78
N LYS A 505 -3.66 -6.08 -6.62
CA LYS A 505 -4.04 -7.26 -7.42
C LYS A 505 -5.27 -7.03 -8.28
N THR A 506 -5.41 -5.80 -8.81
CA THR A 506 -6.52 -5.43 -9.69
C THR A 506 -6.09 -5.37 -11.15
N ASP A 507 -7.01 -5.78 -12.03
CA ASP A 507 -6.78 -5.71 -13.48
C ASP A 507 -6.93 -4.30 -14.03
N LYS A 508 -7.75 -3.46 -13.36
CA LYS A 508 -8.11 -2.12 -13.79
C LYS A 508 -8.25 -1.14 -12.64
N ILE A 509 -7.99 0.13 -12.96
CA ILE A 509 -8.01 1.29 -12.06
C ILE A 509 -9.09 2.28 -12.53
N ASP A 510 -9.65 3.06 -11.62
CA ASP A 510 -10.45 4.25 -11.95
C ASP A 510 -9.55 5.50 -11.87
N ILE A 511 -9.66 6.39 -12.86
CA ILE A 511 -8.84 7.62 -12.89
C ILE A 511 -9.70 8.87 -12.88
N VAL A 512 -9.40 9.79 -11.98
CA VAL A 512 -10.07 11.07 -11.79
C VAL A 512 -9.08 12.17 -12.10
N ALA A 513 -9.48 13.18 -12.87
CA ALA A 513 -8.61 14.31 -13.15
C ALA A 513 -9.35 15.64 -13.04
N HIS A 514 -8.69 16.65 -12.46
CA HIS A 514 -9.24 17.99 -12.29
C HIS A 514 -8.52 19.02 -13.17
N SER A 515 -9.29 19.92 -13.80
CA SER A 515 -8.75 21.08 -14.53
C SER A 515 -7.67 20.66 -15.55
N LEU A 516 -6.46 21.23 -15.50
CA LEU A 516 -5.30 20.87 -16.34
C LEU A 516 -4.91 19.38 -16.30
N GLY A 517 -5.17 18.69 -15.18
CA GLY A 517 -4.94 17.25 -15.08
C GLY A 517 -5.71 16.47 -16.15
N ASN A 518 -6.83 17.00 -16.64
CA ASN A 518 -7.56 16.41 -17.76
C ASN A 518 -6.78 16.46 -19.08
N VAL A 519 -5.93 17.47 -19.32
CA VAL A 519 -5.05 17.47 -20.50
C VAL A 519 -4.07 16.31 -20.42
N VAL A 520 -3.46 16.12 -19.24
CA VAL A 520 -2.51 15.03 -18.97
C VAL A 520 -3.20 13.69 -19.16
N THR A 521 -4.32 13.46 -18.48
CA THR A 521 -5.05 12.19 -18.47
C THR A 521 -5.66 11.86 -19.82
N GLN A 522 -6.34 12.81 -20.48
CA GLN A 522 -6.91 12.52 -21.80
C GLN A 522 -5.84 12.25 -22.85
N GLY A 523 -4.71 12.98 -22.80
CA GLY A 523 -3.57 12.71 -23.67
C GLY A 523 -2.97 11.34 -23.41
N TYR A 524 -2.81 10.96 -22.13
CA TYR A 524 -2.32 9.66 -21.70
C TYR A 524 -3.21 8.51 -22.21
N LEU A 525 -4.53 8.60 -21.99
CA LEU A 525 -5.49 7.58 -22.44
C LEU A 525 -5.57 7.47 -23.97
N LYS A 526 -5.39 8.57 -24.70
CA LYS A 526 -5.38 8.57 -26.18
C LYS A 526 -4.05 8.10 -26.77
N SER A 527 -2.98 8.06 -25.97
CA SER A 527 -1.63 7.79 -26.48
C SER A 527 -1.40 6.34 -26.89
N SER A 528 -2.08 5.37 -26.27
CA SER A 528 -2.02 3.95 -26.65
C SER A 528 -3.21 3.16 -26.11
N SER A 529 -3.59 2.09 -26.83
CA SER A 529 -4.64 1.17 -26.39
C SER A 529 -4.26 0.39 -25.13
N GLU A 530 -2.97 0.11 -24.93
CA GLU A 530 -2.43 -0.59 -23.77
C GLU A 530 -2.60 0.25 -22.50
N ARG A 531 -2.28 1.56 -22.58
CA ARG A 531 -2.51 2.50 -21.48
C ARG A 531 -3.99 2.63 -21.15
N ALA A 532 -4.84 2.81 -22.15
CA ALA A 532 -6.29 2.89 -21.96
C ALA A 532 -6.88 1.61 -21.35
N ALA A 533 -6.35 0.43 -21.70
CA ALA A 533 -6.84 -0.86 -21.20
C ALA A 533 -6.67 -1.04 -19.69
N ASN A 534 -5.76 -0.29 -19.05
CA ASN A 534 -5.57 -0.31 -17.61
C ASN A 534 -6.70 0.37 -16.82
N PHE A 535 -7.61 1.11 -17.47
CA PHE A 535 -8.66 1.85 -16.77
C PHE A 535 -10.05 1.27 -17.01
N ALA A 536 -10.85 1.26 -15.96
CA ALA A 536 -12.27 0.92 -16.02
C ALA A 536 -13.11 2.18 -16.27
N HIS A 537 -12.81 3.27 -15.57
CA HIS A 537 -13.52 4.53 -15.67
C HIS A 537 -12.55 5.72 -15.70
N TYR A 538 -12.99 6.79 -16.35
CA TYR A 538 -12.36 8.11 -16.32
C TYR A 538 -13.37 9.17 -15.87
N VAL A 539 -13.01 9.98 -14.88
CA VAL A 539 -13.79 11.15 -14.45
C VAL A 539 -13.05 12.43 -14.79
N CYS A 540 -13.72 13.31 -15.54
CA CYS A 540 -13.30 14.67 -15.83
C CYS A 540 -13.99 15.65 -14.88
N LEU A 541 -13.24 16.23 -13.94
CA LEU A 541 -13.71 17.28 -13.04
C LEU A 541 -13.34 18.65 -13.61
N ASP A 542 -14.34 19.39 -14.10
CA ASP A 542 -14.29 20.77 -14.59
C ASP A 542 -13.02 21.11 -15.40
N GLY A 543 -12.75 20.32 -16.44
CA GLY A 543 -11.55 20.40 -17.27
C GLY A 543 -11.83 20.61 -18.74
N TYR A 544 -11.39 19.67 -19.56
CA TYR A 544 -11.41 19.81 -21.02
C TYR A 544 -12.46 18.90 -21.65
N ALA A 545 -13.31 19.48 -22.50
CA ALA A 545 -14.25 18.72 -23.31
C ALA A 545 -13.53 17.76 -24.28
N ALA A 546 -14.21 16.69 -24.68
CA ALA A 546 -13.72 15.73 -25.66
C ALA A 546 -14.85 15.25 -26.56
N GLU A 547 -14.58 15.04 -27.85
CA GLU A 547 -15.60 14.58 -28.81
C GLU A 547 -16.10 13.14 -28.54
N SER A 548 -15.30 12.34 -27.83
CA SER A 548 -15.60 10.93 -27.48
C SER A 548 -14.86 10.54 -26.19
N PRO A 549 -15.23 9.43 -25.53
CA PRO A 549 -14.53 8.97 -24.33
C PRO A 549 -13.04 8.70 -24.65
N PRO A 550 -12.08 9.37 -23.98
CA PRO A 550 -10.65 9.26 -24.27
C PRO A 550 -10.15 7.81 -24.22
N GLY A 551 -9.47 7.36 -25.29
CA GLY A 551 -8.99 5.98 -25.39
C GLY A 551 -10.11 4.92 -25.42
N GLY A 552 -11.38 5.33 -25.55
CA GLY A 552 -12.55 4.45 -25.43
C GLY A 552 -12.91 4.09 -23.97
N VAL A 553 -12.29 4.73 -22.97
CA VAL A 553 -12.57 4.45 -21.55
C VAL A 553 -13.91 5.09 -21.16
N PRO A 554 -14.86 4.34 -20.56
CA PRO A 554 -16.10 4.89 -20.04
C PRO A 554 -15.87 6.16 -19.21
N SER A 555 -16.57 7.24 -19.55
CA SER A 555 -16.26 8.57 -19.02
C SER A 555 -17.44 9.27 -18.37
N LEU A 556 -17.18 9.97 -17.27
CA LEU A 556 -18.07 10.91 -16.59
C LEU A 556 -17.44 12.31 -16.62
N GLY A 557 -18.17 13.31 -17.11
CA GLY A 557 -17.83 14.73 -16.99
C GLY A 557 -18.68 15.42 -15.93
N LEU A 558 -18.04 16.02 -14.93
CA LEU A 558 -18.67 16.88 -13.93
C LEU A 558 -18.24 18.33 -14.17
N TRP A 559 -19.19 19.22 -14.43
CA TRP A 559 -18.93 20.59 -14.90
C TRP A 559 -19.42 21.64 -13.91
N ALA A 560 -18.60 22.65 -13.64
CA ALA A 560 -18.95 23.75 -12.74
C ALA A 560 -19.94 24.70 -13.42
N GLY A 561 -21.17 24.77 -12.90
CA GLY A 561 -22.24 25.58 -13.47
C GLY A 561 -21.97 27.09 -13.43
N VAL A 562 -21.07 27.56 -12.57
CA VAL A 562 -20.68 28.97 -12.51
C VAL A 562 -19.75 29.37 -13.66
N SER A 563 -19.03 28.41 -14.27
CA SER A 563 -17.92 28.70 -15.19
C SER A 563 -17.98 28.00 -16.56
N TYR A 564 -18.55 26.79 -16.66
CA TYR A 564 -18.49 25.95 -17.86
C TYR A 564 -19.81 25.18 -18.11
N ARG A 565 -20.87 25.90 -18.49
CA ARG A 565 -22.22 25.33 -18.63
C ARG A 565 -22.42 24.40 -19.85
N ASP A 566 -21.53 24.43 -20.83
CA ASP A 566 -21.71 23.76 -22.13
C ASP A 566 -20.59 22.75 -22.49
N SER A 567 -19.72 22.40 -21.55
CA SER A 567 -18.67 21.40 -21.79
C SER A 567 -19.22 19.98 -21.71
N GLU A 568 -18.69 19.08 -22.55
CA GLU A 568 -19.07 17.67 -22.55
C GLU A 568 -17.94 16.73 -22.94
N ILE A 569 -18.02 15.48 -22.47
CA ILE A 569 -17.36 14.33 -23.07
C ILE A 569 -18.41 13.62 -23.94
N GLY A 570 -18.28 13.73 -25.26
CA GLY A 570 -19.21 13.10 -26.21
C GLY A 570 -19.30 11.59 -25.96
N GLY A 571 -20.51 11.03 -25.96
CA GLY A 571 -20.74 9.61 -25.66
C GLY A 571 -20.46 9.17 -24.22
N GLY A 572 -19.99 10.06 -23.33
CA GLY A 572 -19.90 9.87 -21.89
C GLY A 572 -21.14 10.37 -21.13
N ILE A 573 -21.16 10.17 -19.82
CA ILE A 573 -22.14 10.78 -18.92
C ILE A 573 -21.67 12.20 -18.60
N ASN A 574 -22.56 13.20 -18.64
CA ASN A 574 -22.22 14.59 -18.34
C ASN A 574 -23.22 15.17 -17.36
N ILE A 575 -22.72 15.79 -16.28
CA ILE A 575 -23.52 16.39 -15.22
C ILE A 575 -22.98 17.80 -14.95
N THR A 576 -23.87 18.78 -14.99
CA THR A 576 -23.56 20.16 -14.62
C THR A 576 -24.01 20.41 -13.18
N LEU A 577 -23.08 20.87 -12.35
CA LEU A 577 -23.30 21.22 -10.95
C LEU A 577 -23.56 22.73 -10.87
N GLU A 578 -24.84 23.11 -11.02
CA GLU A 578 -25.30 24.47 -11.34
C GLU A 578 -24.74 25.58 -10.43
N ASP A 579 -24.64 25.31 -9.13
CA ASP A 579 -24.26 26.28 -8.11
C ASP A 579 -22.80 26.14 -7.64
N GLN A 580 -21.98 25.36 -8.35
CA GLN A 580 -20.59 25.09 -7.96
C GLN A 580 -19.55 25.83 -8.82
N SER A 581 -18.44 26.21 -8.19
CA SER A 581 -17.25 26.78 -8.85
C SER A 581 -16.15 25.74 -9.14
N HIS A 582 -15.03 26.20 -9.71
CA HIS A 582 -14.04 25.35 -10.38
C HIS A 582 -13.37 24.31 -9.47
N VAL A 583 -12.84 24.72 -8.31
CA VAL A 583 -12.20 23.83 -7.33
C VAL A 583 -13.27 23.13 -6.48
N GLU A 584 -14.38 23.80 -6.19
CA GLU A 584 -15.51 23.20 -5.48
C GLU A 584 -16.05 21.92 -6.16
N VAL A 585 -16.12 21.88 -7.49
CA VAL A 585 -16.50 20.64 -8.20
C VAL A 585 -15.54 19.49 -7.89
N ALA A 586 -14.26 19.75 -7.58
CA ALA A 586 -13.34 18.68 -7.21
C ALA A 586 -13.57 18.15 -5.79
N THR A 587 -14.09 18.98 -4.88
CA THR A 587 -14.16 18.69 -3.44
C THR A 587 -15.57 18.49 -2.90
N SER A 588 -16.62 18.80 -3.68
CA SER A 588 -17.99 18.75 -3.21
C SER A 588 -18.50 17.32 -2.94
N SER A 589 -19.38 17.20 -1.95
CA SER A 589 -20.06 15.94 -1.62
C SER A 589 -20.96 15.45 -2.76
N GLN A 590 -21.52 16.37 -3.56
CA GLN A 590 -22.29 16.02 -4.75
C GLN A 590 -21.42 15.36 -5.82
N SER A 591 -20.24 15.91 -6.11
CA SER A 591 -19.29 15.28 -7.03
C SER A 591 -18.88 13.89 -6.56
N PHE A 592 -18.68 13.70 -5.26
CA PHE A 592 -18.42 12.38 -4.68
C PHE A 592 -19.54 11.39 -4.99
N VAL A 593 -20.80 11.77 -4.77
CA VAL A 593 -21.95 10.88 -5.03
C VAL A 593 -21.98 10.45 -6.50
N GLU A 594 -21.75 11.38 -7.44
CA GLU A 594 -21.73 11.05 -8.87
C GLU A 594 -20.55 10.16 -9.26
N MET A 595 -19.35 10.42 -8.73
CA MET A 595 -18.19 9.54 -8.93
C MET A 595 -18.44 8.14 -8.36
N TYR A 596 -18.97 8.04 -7.14
CA TYR A 596 -19.23 6.77 -6.49
C TYR A 596 -20.29 5.95 -7.24
N ASN A 597 -21.40 6.59 -7.64
CA ASN A 597 -22.43 5.98 -8.49
C ASN A 597 -21.83 5.44 -9.79
N PHE A 598 -20.96 6.22 -10.43
CA PHE A 598 -20.36 5.86 -11.70
C PHE A 598 -19.40 4.67 -11.58
N PHE A 599 -18.59 4.62 -10.52
CA PHE A 599 -17.64 3.53 -10.31
C PHE A 599 -18.30 2.22 -9.87
N ASN A 600 -19.32 2.31 -9.01
CA ASN A 600 -19.88 1.14 -8.32
C ASN A 600 -21.25 0.69 -8.86
N GLY A 601 -21.95 1.56 -9.60
CA GLY A 601 -23.30 1.29 -10.12
C GLY A 601 -24.42 1.44 -9.10
N ASN A 602 -24.11 1.91 -7.89
CA ASN A 602 -25.04 2.15 -6.80
C ASN A 602 -24.61 3.38 -5.98
N SER A 603 -25.55 3.94 -5.22
CA SER A 603 -25.28 5.10 -4.37
C SER A 603 -24.43 4.75 -3.15
N PRO A 604 -23.59 5.71 -2.70
CA PRO A 604 -22.84 5.55 -1.46
C PRO A 604 -23.80 5.46 -0.27
N ALA A 605 -23.36 4.82 0.81
CA ALA A 605 -24.10 4.80 2.06
C ALA A 605 -24.23 6.20 2.68
N THR A 606 -23.22 7.05 2.48
CA THR A 606 -23.20 8.44 2.96
C THR A 606 -22.37 9.34 2.06
N SER A 607 -22.77 10.60 1.92
CA SER A 607 -21.98 11.67 1.29
C SER A 607 -21.06 12.41 2.27
N GLU A 608 -21.21 12.12 3.56
CA GLU A 608 -20.47 12.76 4.64
C GLU A 608 -19.15 12.04 4.93
N ILE A 609 -18.24 12.75 5.61
CA ILE A 609 -16.99 12.19 6.08
C ILE A 609 -17.25 11.64 7.47
N VAL A 610 -17.30 10.32 7.58
CA VAL A 610 -17.61 9.65 8.84
C VAL A 610 -16.37 9.71 9.72
N SER A 611 -16.56 10.08 10.99
CA SER A 611 -15.48 10.04 11.98
C SER A 611 -15.02 8.59 12.19
N GLU A 612 -13.71 8.39 12.24
CA GLU A 612 -13.10 7.09 12.48
C GLU A 612 -13.35 6.61 13.92
N SER A 613 -13.51 5.30 14.10
CA SER A 613 -13.65 4.67 15.42
C SER A 613 -12.35 4.77 16.21
N GLY A 614 -12.44 4.84 17.54
CA GLY A 614 -11.28 5.04 18.42
C GLY A 614 -10.93 6.52 18.65
N ASP A 615 -9.80 6.76 19.31
CA ASP A 615 -9.30 8.08 19.72
C ASP A 615 -8.06 8.54 18.94
N GLN A 616 -7.62 7.76 17.94
CA GLN A 616 -6.44 8.04 17.12
C GLN A 616 -6.79 8.17 15.63
N VAL A 617 -5.93 8.88 14.91
CA VAL A 617 -6.00 9.10 13.45
C VAL A 617 -4.59 9.14 12.87
N GLU A 618 -4.41 8.58 11.67
CA GLU A 618 -3.15 8.66 10.93
C GLU A 618 -3.10 9.91 10.06
N LEU A 619 -2.06 10.73 10.22
CA LEU A 619 -1.85 11.98 9.51
C LEU A 619 -0.56 11.89 8.68
N ALA A 620 -0.71 11.73 7.36
CA ALA A 620 0.40 11.67 6.41
C ALA A 620 0.21 12.69 5.27
N GLY A 621 1.30 13.06 4.63
CA GLY A 621 1.27 14.06 3.57
C GLY A 621 2.64 14.43 3.04
N ARG A 622 2.69 15.59 2.37
CA ARG A 622 3.93 16.13 1.76
C ARG A 622 4.08 17.63 2.00
N ALA A 623 5.26 18.08 2.38
CA ALA A 623 5.67 19.47 2.21
C ALA A 623 6.13 19.67 0.77
N VAL A 624 5.59 20.67 0.07
CA VAL A 624 5.78 20.79 -1.37
C VAL A 624 6.07 22.21 -1.81
N LEU A 625 7.01 22.37 -2.74
CA LEU A 625 7.26 23.62 -3.44
C LEU A 625 6.09 23.95 -4.35
N PHE A 626 5.40 25.05 -4.08
CA PHE A 626 4.29 25.49 -4.90
C PHE A 626 4.77 26.26 -6.15
N PRO A 627 4.25 25.96 -7.36
CA PRO A 627 3.32 24.88 -7.74
C PRO A 627 4.01 23.62 -8.34
N GLN A 628 5.32 23.45 -8.13
CA GLN A 628 6.10 22.36 -8.73
C GLN A 628 5.82 20.98 -8.12
N ASN A 629 5.27 20.93 -6.90
CA ASN A 629 4.99 19.70 -6.15
C ASN A 629 6.21 18.78 -5.96
N THR A 630 7.37 19.39 -5.73
CA THR A 630 8.61 18.70 -5.30
C THR A 630 8.90 19.04 -3.83
N GLY A 631 9.60 18.17 -3.11
CA GLY A 631 9.97 18.41 -1.72
C GLY A 631 10.94 19.59 -1.55
N PRO A 632 10.84 20.35 -0.44
CA PRO A 632 11.83 21.36 -0.08
C PRO A 632 13.10 20.67 0.46
N ALA A 633 14.27 21.05 -0.05
CA ALA A 633 15.54 20.51 0.42
C ALA A 633 15.84 20.96 1.87
N ASN A 634 16.60 20.13 2.62
CA ASN A 634 17.10 20.44 3.96
C ASN A 634 16.01 20.99 4.90
N THR A 635 14.85 20.31 4.93
CA THR A 635 13.69 20.73 5.71
C THR A 635 13.35 19.66 6.73
N GLU A 636 13.16 20.08 7.98
CA GLU A 636 12.58 19.26 9.04
C GLU A 636 11.12 19.67 9.25
N LEU A 637 10.24 18.70 9.44
CA LEU A 637 8.86 18.90 9.87
C LEU A 637 8.75 18.54 11.35
N GLU A 638 8.30 19.48 12.17
CA GLU A 638 7.83 19.20 13.53
C GLU A 638 6.30 19.28 13.60
N ILE A 639 5.68 18.40 14.39
CA ILE A 639 4.24 18.41 14.67
C ILE A 639 4.04 18.60 16.17
N TRP A 640 3.30 19.62 16.56
CA TRP A 640 3.08 20.00 17.96
C TRP A 640 1.61 19.91 18.34
N GLU A 641 1.30 19.32 19.49
CA GLU A 641 -0.02 19.45 20.11
C GLU A 641 -0.23 20.90 20.59
N ILE A 642 -1.38 21.50 20.24
CA ILE A 642 -1.75 22.85 20.63
C ILE A 642 -3.12 22.89 21.31
N ASP A 643 -3.33 23.88 22.18
CA ASP A 643 -4.63 24.18 22.75
C ASP A 643 -5.50 24.86 21.68
N GLY A 644 -6.61 24.22 21.28
CA GLY A 644 -7.49 24.73 20.21
C GLY A 644 -8.16 26.08 20.50
N THR A 645 -8.21 26.52 21.77
CA THR A 645 -8.79 27.81 22.16
C THR A 645 -7.81 28.96 22.05
N THR A 646 -6.51 28.68 22.17
CA THR A 646 -5.46 29.72 22.20
C THR A 646 -4.44 29.61 21.06
N GLY A 647 -4.28 28.43 20.46
CA GLY A 647 -3.25 28.11 19.48
C GLY A 647 -1.86 27.84 20.06
N TYR A 648 -1.68 27.94 21.38
CA TYR A 648 -0.39 27.71 22.03
C TYR A 648 -0.10 26.22 22.23
N ARG A 649 1.18 25.84 22.13
CA ARG A 649 1.68 24.49 22.39
C ARG A 649 1.32 24.04 23.81
N THR A 650 0.89 22.78 23.95
CA THR A 650 0.51 22.18 25.24
C THR A 650 1.69 21.53 25.97
N GLY A 651 2.84 21.38 25.30
CA GLY A 651 4.06 20.80 25.85
C GLY A 651 5.33 21.48 25.30
N ASP A 652 6.47 21.08 25.86
CA ASP A 652 7.79 21.67 25.56
C ASP A 652 8.57 20.89 24.47
N GLU A 653 8.02 19.78 23.96
CA GLU A 653 8.62 18.94 22.91
C GLU A 653 7.59 18.63 21.81
N PRO A 654 8.00 18.45 20.55
CA PRO A 654 7.09 18.07 19.47
C PRO A 654 6.52 16.67 19.69
N ALA A 655 5.29 16.45 19.23
CA ALA A 655 4.66 15.14 19.21
C ALA A 655 5.30 14.21 18.17
N ALA A 656 5.82 14.78 17.07
CA ALA A 656 6.64 14.08 16.09
C ALA A 656 7.59 15.05 15.36
N ALA A 657 8.71 14.52 14.87
CA ALA A 657 9.66 15.24 14.03
C ALA A 657 10.16 14.35 12.89
N TYR A 658 10.25 14.90 11.69
CA TYR A 658 10.62 14.19 10.47
C TYR A 658 11.63 14.99 9.66
N GLN A 659 12.76 14.36 9.33
CA GLN A 659 13.65 14.91 8.31
C GLN A 659 13.06 14.61 6.93
N LEU A 660 12.73 15.65 6.18
CA LEU A 660 12.12 15.50 4.87
C LEU A 660 13.17 15.30 3.78
N ASP A 661 12.87 14.44 2.81
CA ASP A 661 13.68 14.22 1.62
C ASP A 661 13.24 15.13 0.46
N ASN A 662 13.76 14.86 -0.74
CA ASN A 662 13.44 15.64 -1.94
C ASN A 662 12.01 15.44 -2.46
N ASP A 663 11.25 14.48 -1.92
CA ASP A 663 9.82 14.34 -2.19
C ASP A 663 8.99 15.12 -1.17
N GLY A 664 9.54 15.38 0.02
CA GLY A 664 8.89 16.16 1.07
C GLY A 664 7.83 15.39 1.83
N ALA A 665 7.71 14.08 1.60
CA ALA A 665 6.79 13.20 2.29
C ALA A 665 7.23 12.96 3.75
N TRP A 666 6.27 12.74 4.63
CA TRP A 666 6.51 12.22 5.97
C TRP A 666 5.68 10.96 6.22
N GLU A 667 6.22 10.05 7.03
CA GLU A 667 5.55 8.83 7.45
C GLU A 667 4.33 9.14 8.32
N PRO A 668 3.27 8.32 8.30
CA PRO A 668 2.06 8.57 9.08
C PRO A 668 2.35 8.90 10.56
N PHE A 669 1.92 10.09 10.98
CA PHE A 669 1.91 10.49 12.37
C PHE A 669 0.63 10.00 13.03
N MET A 670 0.76 9.22 14.12
CA MET A 670 -0.40 8.78 14.90
C MET A 670 -0.88 9.89 15.84
N GLY A 671 -1.82 10.69 15.34
CA GLY A 671 -2.44 11.80 16.06
C GLY A 671 -3.63 11.34 16.91
N LYS A 672 -4.06 12.20 17.83
CA LYS A 672 -5.30 12.08 18.59
C LYS A 672 -6.43 12.69 17.77
N LYS A 673 -7.57 12.00 17.72
CA LYS A 673 -8.78 12.51 17.12
C LYS A 673 -9.26 13.77 17.85
N ASP A 674 -9.79 14.74 17.12
CA ASP A 674 -10.27 16.02 17.63
C ASP A 674 -9.20 16.92 18.30
N GLN A 675 -7.93 16.52 18.28
CA GLN A 675 -6.81 17.33 18.76
C GLN A 675 -6.36 18.33 17.68
N HIS A 676 -6.05 19.56 18.09
CA HIS A 676 -5.42 20.56 17.24
C HIS A 676 -3.91 20.37 17.20
N TYR A 677 -3.33 20.58 16.02
CA TYR A 677 -1.89 20.49 15.78
C TYR A 677 -1.34 21.73 15.08
N GLU A 678 -0.11 22.11 15.43
CA GLU A 678 0.74 23.05 14.69
C GLU A 678 1.79 22.23 13.93
N PHE A 679 1.82 22.33 12.61
CA PHE A 679 2.86 21.73 11.77
C PHE A 679 3.89 22.82 11.45
N VAL A 680 5.16 22.55 11.68
CA VAL A 680 6.25 23.54 11.54
C VAL A 680 7.30 23.02 10.58
N LEU A 681 7.53 23.76 9.50
CA LEU A 681 8.66 23.52 8.61
C LEU A 681 9.85 24.37 9.07
N ILE A 682 10.95 23.69 9.40
CA ILE A 682 12.22 24.27 9.83
C ILE A 682 13.23 24.07 8.70
N ARG A 683 13.95 25.13 8.33
CA ARG A 683 14.96 25.10 7.25
C ARG A 683 16.32 25.55 7.76
N ASP A 684 17.36 24.89 7.25
CA ASP A 684 18.76 25.09 7.67
C ASP A 684 19.35 26.48 7.34
N ASP A 685 18.68 27.28 6.51
CA ASP A 685 19.26 28.48 5.91
C ASP A 685 19.05 29.78 6.68
N ASN A 686 18.30 29.81 7.79
CA ASN A 686 18.36 30.90 8.79
C ASN A 686 17.61 30.59 10.09
N VAL A 687 18.25 30.95 11.20
CA VAL A 687 17.88 30.70 12.61
C VAL A 687 16.55 31.36 13.07
N ASN A 688 15.74 31.96 12.19
CA ASN A 688 14.57 32.77 12.61
C ASN A 688 13.32 32.75 11.69
N HIS A 689 13.20 31.87 10.68
CA HIS A 689 12.04 31.93 9.76
C HIS A 689 11.37 30.57 9.51
N ASN A 690 10.76 29.99 10.55
CA ASN A 690 9.95 28.78 10.43
C ASN A 690 8.60 29.07 9.75
N GLU A 691 8.06 28.12 9.00
CA GLU A 691 6.70 28.20 8.45
C GLU A 691 5.75 27.36 9.29
N TYR A 692 4.62 27.95 9.69
CA TYR A 692 3.65 27.35 10.61
C TYR A 692 2.34 27.09 9.88
N PHE A 693 1.80 25.88 10.00
CA PHE A 693 0.55 25.46 9.38
C PHE A 693 -0.44 25.00 10.44
N TYR A 694 -1.67 25.49 10.32
CA TYR A 694 -2.77 25.18 11.21
C TYR A 694 -3.98 24.69 10.40
N PHE A 695 -4.62 23.65 10.93
CA PHE A 695 -5.80 23.00 10.36
C PHE A 695 -6.89 22.86 11.42
N GLU A 696 -8.12 22.60 10.98
CA GLU A 696 -9.16 22.07 11.86
C GLU A 696 -8.80 20.67 12.37
N PRO A 697 -9.30 20.25 13.56
CA PRO A 697 -8.97 18.95 14.15
C PRO A 697 -9.40 17.77 13.30
N PHE A 698 -8.55 16.77 13.17
CA PHE A 698 -8.79 15.59 12.34
C PHE A 698 -9.78 14.62 13.00
N ILE A 699 -10.81 14.23 12.24
CA ILE A 699 -11.88 13.32 12.70
C ILE A 699 -11.69 11.89 12.17
N ARG A 700 -10.76 11.69 11.23
CA ARG A 700 -10.34 10.42 10.64
C ARG A 700 -8.97 10.57 9.99
N SER A 701 -8.36 9.44 9.67
CA SER A 701 -7.08 9.36 8.98
C SER A 701 -7.10 10.01 7.59
N THR A 702 -6.02 10.70 7.24
CA THR A 702 -5.79 11.33 5.93
C THR A 702 -4.32 11.23 5.53
N TYR A 703 -4.09 11.02 4.24
CA TYR A 703 -2.76 10.84 3.62
C TYR A 703 -2.50 11.90 2.55
N PHE A 704 -3.42 12.87 2.44
CA PHE A 704 -3.47 13.86 1.38
C PHE A 704 -3.10 15.25 1.89
N LEU A 705 -2.56 15.36 3.12
CA LEU A 705 -2.10 16.61 3.69
C LEU A 705 -1.00 17.21 2.81
N ARG A 706 -1.09 18.51 2.54
CA ARG A 706 -0.07 19.24 1.80
C ARG A 706 0.31 20.50 2.56
N LEU A 707 1.61 20.68 2.76
CA LEU A 707 2.20 21.88 3.35
C LEU A 707 2.89 22.67 2.22
N PRO A 708 2.14 23.50 1.46
CA PRO A 708 2.70 24.23 0.33
C PRO A 708 3.64 25.33 0.84
N THR A 709 4.85 25.36 0.29
CA THR A 709 5.92 26.26 0.71
C THR A 709 6.69 26.80 -0.52
N SER A 710 7.56 27.79 -0.32
CA SER A 710 8.35 28.44 -1.38
C SER A 710 9.75 27.85 -1.51
N ALA A 711 10.38 27.96 -2.69
CA ALA A 711 11.70 27.36 -2.97
C ALA A 711 12.84 27.84 -2.05
N ALA A 712 12.73 29.06 -1.51
CA ALA A 712 13.60 29.58 -0.46
C ALA A 712 12.79 30.48 0.50
N PRO A 713 13.23 30.69 1.74
CA PRO A 713 12.61 31.67 2.62
C PRO A 713 12.65 33.07 1.99
N GLY A 714 11.53 33.79 2.05
CA GLY A 714 11.46 35.18 1.59
C GLY A 714 11.50 35.39 0.07
N VAL A 715 11.45 34.34 -0.76
CA VAL A 715 11.23 34.46 -2.22
C VAL A 715 9.78 34.16 -2.61
N GLY A 716 9.40 34.46 -3.85
CA GLY A 716 8.05 34.17 -4.35
C GLY A 716 6.98 35.02 -3.67
N LEU A 717 5.85 34.40 -3.28
CA LEU A 717 4.75 35.08 -2.58
C LEU A 717 5.22 35.77 -1.29
N ALA A 718 6.19 35.15 -0.60
CA ALA A 718 6.73 35.68 0.63
C ALA A 718 7.50 37.00 0.41
N ALA A 719 8.18 37.20 -0.70
CA ALA A 719 8.91 38.45 -0.95
C ALA A 719 8.02 39.70 -0.97
N SER A 720 6.71 39.52 -1.15
CA SER A 720 5.75 40.62 -1.37
C SER A 720 4.97 41.02 -0.12
N MET A 721 5.15 40.33 1.02
CA MET A 721 4.47 40.64 2.28
C MET A 721 5.40 41.44 3.19
N ASP A 722 5.01 42.68 3.51
CA ASP A 722 5.74 43.53 4.46
C ASP A 722 5.78 42.84 5.83
N SER A 723 6.94 42.87 6.49
CA SER A 723 7.17 42.16 7.77
C SER A 723 7.63 43.15 8.85
N GLY A 724 7.20 42.94 10.08
CA GLY A 724 7.44 43.85 11.21
C GLY A 724 7.17 43.20 12.57
N GLU A 725 7.65 43.85 13.63
CA GLU A 725 7.48 43.40 15.02
C GLU A 725 6.04 43.62 15.55
N GLU A 726 5.27 44.50 14.91
CA GLU A 726 3.97 44.97 15.41
C GLU A 726 2.77 44.31 14.71
N HIS A 727 3.00 43.47 13.69
CA HIS A 727 1.92 42.86 12.91
C HIS A 727 2.18 41.42 12.48
N VAL A 728 1.10 40.69 12.19
CA VAL A 728 1.10 39.29 11.73
C VAL A 728 0.81 39.20 10.22
N ASN A 729 1.44 38.24 9.56
CA ASN A 729 1.20 37.90 8.15
C ASN A 729 0.54 36.51 8.06
N LEU A 730 -0.60 36.41 7.38
CA LEU A 730 -1.35 35.16 7.21
C LEU A 730 -1.53 34.79 5.74
N ILE A 731 -1.57 33.50 5.47
CA ILE A 731 -2.12 32.92 4.23
C ILE A 731 -3.29 32.03 4.66
N VAL A 732 -4.50 32.45 4.35
CA VAL A 732 -5.71 31.69 4.65
C VAL A 732 -6.16 30.96 3.39
N GLY A 733 -6.31 29.63 3.46
CA GLY A 733 -6.63 28.77 2.32
C GLY A 733 -7.85 27.88 2.53
N ARG A 734 -8.56 27.57 1.44
CA ARG A 734 -9.63 26.55 1.37
C ARG A 734 -9.69 25.96 -0.05
N ASN A 735 -9.83 24.64 -0.17
CA ASN A 735 -10.05 23.96 -1.47
C ASN A 735 -11.52 24.04 -1.93
N GLN A 736 -12.11 25.22 -1.78
CA GLN A 736 -13.44 25.62 -2.24
C GLN A 736 -13.40 27.16 -2.33
N GLU A 737 -13.74 27.75 -3.47
CA GLU A 737 -13.55 29.19 -3.68
C GLU A 737 -14.31 30.04 -2.64
N LEU A 738 -13.68 31.10 -2.14
CA LEU A 738 -14.28 32.14 -1.28
C LEU A 738 -14.98 33.19 -2.14
N TRP A 739 -16.26 33.45 -1.85
CA TRP A 739 -17.08 34.39 -2.61
C TRP A 739 -17.44 35.62 -1.79
N GLY A 740 -17.23 36.80 -2.39
CA GLY A 740 -17.55 38.09 -1.79
C GLY A 740 -18.55 38.93 -2.59
N ASP A 741 -18.91 38.55 -3.82
CA ASP A 741 -19.74 39.37 -4.72
C ASP A 741 -21.11 38.74 -5.09
N GLN A 742 -21.58 37.76 -4.32
CA GLN A 742 -22.86 37.06 -4.46
C GLN A 742 -23.81 37.36 -3.27
N PRO A 743 -24.64 38.43 -3.34
CA PRO A 743 -25.51 38.82 -2.23
C PRO A 743 -26.38 37.66 -1.70
N GLY A 744 -26.27 37.37 -0.41
CA GLY A 744 -26.98 36.27 0.26
C GLY A 744 -26.31 34.90 0.15
N HIS A 745 -25.20 34.80 -0.60
CA HIS A 745 -24.42 33.58 -0.85
C HIS A 745 -22.91 33.83 -0.75
N ASN A 746 -22.48 34.88 -0.05
CA ASN A 746 -21.07 35.13 0.24
C ASN A 746 -20.57 34.25 1.38
N ASP A 747 -19.29 33.91 1.34
CA ASP A 747 -18.58 33.46 2.52
C ASP A 747 -18.27 34.65 3.43
N ILE A 748 -18.10 34.38 4.73
CA ILE A 748 -17.65 35.36 5.72
C ILE A 748 -16.35 34.82 6.33
N LEU A 749 -15.25 35.55 6.19
CA LEU A 749 -13.96 35.18 6.79
C LEU A 749 -13.56 36.27 7.78
N GLU A 750 -13.73 35.96 9.07
CA GLU A 750 -13.46 36.90 10.15
C GLU A 750 -12.08 36.66 10.76
N ILE A 751 -11.31 37.73 10.93
CA ILE A 751 -10.09 37.73 11.74
C ILE A 751 -10.34 38.65 12.94
N ASN A 752 -10.32 38.09 14.15
CA ASN A 752 -10.69 38.78 15.39
C ASN A 752 -12.06 39.49 15.29
N GLY A 753 -13.03 38.85 14.61
CA GLY A 753 -14.39 39.38 14.41
C GLY A 753 -14.53 40.47 13.35
N THR A 754 -13.49 40.70 12.54
CA THR A 754 -13.56 41.60 11.37
C THR A 754 -13.61 40.75 10.09
N ASP A 755 -14.71 40.82 9.36
CA ASP A 755 -14.84 40.18 8.05
C ASP A 755 -13.92 40.86 7.03
N ILE A 756 -13.04 40.08 6.42
CA ILE A 756 -12.06 40.53 5.43
C ILE A 756 -12.49 40.22 3.98
N VAL A 757 -13.65 39.59 3.79
CA VAL A 757 -14.22 39.31 2.47
C VAL A 757 -14.95 40.55 1.95
N SER A 758 -14.68 40.94 0.71
CA SER A 758 -15.43 42.00 0.02
C SER A 758 -15.62 41.67 -1.46
N ASN A 759 -16.55 42.36 -2.11
CA ASN A 759 -16.83 42.18 -3.54
C ASN A 759 -15.58 42.33 -4.42
N ASP A 760 -14.70 43.27 -4.06
CA ASP A 760 -13.51 43.61 -4.86
C ASP A 760 -12.33 42.68 -4.57
N THR A 761 -12.21 42.15 -3.33
CA THR A 761 -11.12 41.24 -2.95
C THR A 761 -11.42 39.78 -3.29
N HIS A 762 -12.69 39.36 -3.25
CA HIS A 762 -13.13 37.97 -3.48
C HIS A 762 -14.23 37.84 -4.55
N PRO A 763 -14.08 38.42 -5.76
CA PRO A 763 -15.10 38.26 -6.78
C PRO A 763 -15.12 36.81 -7.29
N VAL A 764 -16.29 36.24 -7.58
CA VAL A 764 -16.44 34.87 -8.12
C VAL A 764 -15.57 34.66 -9.37
N SER A 765 -15.41 35.70 -10.19
CA SER A 765 -14.57 35.67 -11.39
C SER A 765 -13.07 35.40 -11.12
N LYS A 766 -12.58 35.64 -9.89
CA LYS A 766 -11.19 35.37 -9.50
C LYS A 766 -10.95 33.97 -8.95
N ARG A 767 -12.03 33.26 -8.59
CA ARG A 767 -11.96 31.90 -8.03
C ARG A 767 -10.97 31.81 -6.88
N VAL A 768 -11.14 32.64 -5.86
CA VAL A 768 -10.15 32.78 -4.78
C VAL A 768 -10.15 31.55 -3.89
N ASN A 769 -9.03 30.83 -3.81
CA ASN A 769 -8.81 29.72 -2.86
C ASN A 769 -7.84 30.11 -1.74
N TYR A 770 -6.99 31.11 -1.98
CA TYR A 770 -5.98 31.58 -1.03
C TYR A 770 -6.02 33.10 -0.88
N THR A 771 -6.05 33.56 0.36
CA THR A 771 -6.10 34.97 0.73
C THR A 771 -4.87 35.31 1.55
N CYS A 772 -3.98 36.14 0.99
CA CYS A 772 -2.83 36.68 1.70
C CYS A 772 -3.23 37.93 2.48
N VAL A 773 -3.01 37.94 3.79
CA VAL A 773 -3.45 39.01 4.70
C VAL A 773 -2.24 39.56 5.44
N TYR A 774 -2.00 40.86 5.31
CA TYR A 774 -0.92 41.57 5.99
C TYR A 774 -1.17 43.08 5.99
N ASP A 775 -0.42 43.79 6.84
CA ASP A 775 -0.36 45.26 6.87
C ASP A 775 0.49 45.76 5.71
N LYS A 776 -0.16 46.19 4.63
CA LYS A 776 0.53 46.65 3.42
C LYS A 776 1.19 47.99 3.68
N ASN A 777 2.46 48.10 3.34
CA ASN A 777 3.36 49.22 3.68
C ASN A 777 3.72 49.31 5.18
N ALA A 778 3.26 48.38 6.02
CA ALA A 778 3.50 48.36 7.47
C ALA A 778 3.17 49.70 8.14
N ASP A 779 1.97 50.23 7.88
CA ASP A 779 1.54 51.56 8.31
C ASP A 779 0.47 51.57 9.42
N GLY A 780 0.03 50.38 9.87
CA GLY A 780 -0.96 50.20 10.92
C GLY A 780 -2.40 50.48 10.47
N THR A 781 -2.65 50.72 9.18
CA THR A 781 -3.97 51.00 8.60
C THR A 781 -4.48 49.77 7.85
N SER A 782 -5.79 49.64 7.69
CA SER A 782 -6.40 48.53 6.93
C SER A 782 -7.27 49.06 5.80
N ASP A 783 -7.17 48.43 4.64
CA ASP A 783 -8.04 48.63 3.48
C ASP A 783 -8.58 47.27 2.99
N LEU A 784 -9.76 46.94 3.49
CA LEU A 784 -10.47 45.69 3.16
C LEU A 784 -11.17 45.75 1.78
N GLY A 785 -11.23 46.93 1.16
CA GLY A 785 -11.95 47.18 -0.09
C GLY A 785 -11.08 47.08 -1.33
N THR A 786 -9.76 47.24 -1.21
CA THR A 786 -8.87 47.25 -2.39
C THR A 786 -7.98 46.00 -2.43
N PRO A 787 -8.08 45.15 -3.47
CA PRO A 787 -7.20 43.99 -3.58
C PRO A 787 -5.74 44.40 -3.80
N ILE A 788 -4.83 43.68 -3.15
CA ILE A 788 -3.40 43.89 -3.33
C ILE A 788 -2.98 43.39 -4.72
N ALA A 789 -2.56 44.32 -5.58
CA ALA A 789 -2.36 44.11 -7.01
C ALA A 789 -1.41 42.96 -7.39
N TYR A 790 -0.40 42.65 -6.55
CA TYR A 790 0.51 41.54 -6.79
C TYR A 790 -0.22 40.19 -6.88
N TYR A 791 -1.10 39.91 -5.91
CA TYR A 791 -1.83 38.65 -5.82
C TYR A 791 -2.93 38.54 -6.88
N SER A 792 -3.47 39.67 -7.34
CA SER A 792 -4.45 39.69 -8.44
C SER A 792 -3.94 39.10 -9.76
N MET A 793 -2.62 38.95 -9.93
CA MET A 793 -2.01 38.33 -11.11
C MET A 793 -1.76 36.82 -10.95
N ILE A 794 -1.99 36.27 -9.76
CA ILE A 794 -1.69 34.88 -9.40
C ILE A 794 -2.99 34.10 -9.37
N THR A 795 -3.02 32.97 -10.08
CA THR A 795 -4.23 32.15 -10.21
C THR A 795 -4.70 31.67 -8.83
N PHE A 796 -5.98 31.87 -8.53
CA PHE A 796 -6.64 31.48 -7.26
C PHE A 796 -6.20 32.25 -6.00
N PHE A 797 -5.38 33.30 -6.13
CA PHE A 797 -4.95 34.13 -5.01
C PHE A 797 -5.63 35.50 -5.01
N THR A 798 -5.83 36.04 -3.82
CA THR A 798 -6.06 37.47 -3.58
C THR A 798 -5.22 37.95 -2.41
N GLY A 799 -5.17 39.27 -2.21
CA GLY A 799 -4.51 39.88 -1.06
C GLY A 799 -5.37 40.97 -0.44
N VAL A 800 -5.39 41.00 0.89
CA VAL A 800 -6.16 41.96 1.69
C VAL A 800 -5.22 42.71 2.61
N ASP A 801 -5.35 44.04 2.61
CA ASP A 801 -4.60 44.93 3.50
C ASP A 801 -5.32 45.02 4.85
N PHE A 802 -4.82 44.27 5.83
CA PHE A 802 -5.40 44.22 7.17
C PHE A 802 -4.31 44.14 8.23
N HIS A 803 -4.33 45.11 9.13
CA HIS A 803 -3.40 45.19 10.25
C HIS A 803 -3.88 44.26 11.37
N ILE A 804 -3.12 43.20 11.60
CA ILE A 804 -3.35 42.23 12.68
C ILE A 804 -2.24 42.42 13.71
N PRO A 805 -2.52 42.84 14.95
CA PRO A 805 -1.49 43.07 15.96
C PRO A 805 -0.65 41.81 16.23
N GLY A 806 0.68 41.96 16.15
CA GLY A 806 1.66 40.90 16.38
C GLY A 806 2.61 41.23 17.54
N ALA A 807 3.21 40.20 18.13
CA ALA A 807 4.19 40.31 19.20
C ALA A 807 5.28 39.23 19.11
N ASN A 808 6.47 39.54 19.62
CA ASN A 808 7.58 38.59 19.77
C ASN A 808 8.24 38.75 21.16
N PRO A 809 8.13 37.75 22.06
CA PRO A 809 7.35 36.52 21.91
C PRO A 809 5.84 36.80 21.81
N PRO A 810 5.04 35.88 21.24
CA PRO A 810 3.59 36.05 21.13
C PRO A 810 2.94 36.14 22.52
N ASP A 811 2.07 37.12 22.72
CA ASP A 811 1.39 37.43 23.98
C ASP A 811 -0.14 37.39 23.90
N GLY A 812 -0.69 36.96 22.77
CA GLY A 812 -2.13 36.81 22.53
C GLY A 812 -2.46 35.80 21.45
N SER A 813 -3.77 35.62 21.21
CA SER A 813 -4.32 34.71 20.22
C SER A 813 -5.09 35.47 19.15
N ILE A 814 -4.99 35.01 17.90
CA ILE A 814 -5.78 35.47 16.76
C ILE A 814 -6.82 34.39 16.48
N SER A 815 -8.10 34.79 16.46
CA SER A 815 -9.21 33.93 16.05
C SER A 815 -9.50 34.15 14.58
N ILE A 816 -9.35 33.11 13.76
CA ILE A 816 -9.76 33.10 12.36
C ILE A 816 -11.01 32.22 12.24
N ALA A 817 -12.12 32.79 11.82
CA ALA A 817 -13.40 32.10 11.70
C ALA A 817 -13.95 32.18 10.28
N LEU A 818 -14.35 31.04 9.73
CA LEU A 818 -14.97 30.93 8.41
C LEU A 818 -16.43 30.49 8.56
N THR A 819 -17.35 31.31 8.05
CA THR A 819 -18.75 30.92 7.82
C THR A 819 -18.91 30.63 6.34
N SER A 820 -18.88 29.35 5.96
CA SER A 820 -19.01 28.96 4.56
C SER A 820 -20.43 29.22 4.04
N ARG A 821 -20.53 29.74 2.80
CA ARG A 821 -21.81 29.90 2.09
C ARG A 821 -22.57 28.56 1.90
N THR A 822 -21.87 27.42 1.95
CA THR A 822 -22.46 26.08 1.87
C THR A 822 -22.61 25.38 3.23
N GLY A 823 -22.16 26.01 4.32
CA GLY A 823 -22.10 25.41 5.66
C GLY A 823 -23.33 25.59 6.54
N GLY A 824 -24.45 26.09 5.99
CA GLY A 824 -25.69 26.29 6.75
C GLY A 824 -25.59 27.29 7.90
N GLY A 825 -24.61 28.19 7.86
CA GLY A 825 -24.35 29.18 8.92
C GLY A 825 -23.48 28.70 10.08
N GLN A 826 -22.94 27.47 10.01
CA GLN A 826 -21.95 26.99 10.98
C GLN A 826 -20.61 27.69 10.77
N GLN A 827 -19.88 27.91 11.87
CA GLN A 827 -18.55 28.51 11.87
C GLN A 827 -17.48 27.45 12.10
N GLN A 828 -16.46 27.46 11.24
CA GLN A 828 -15.19 26.78 11.46
C GLN A 828 -14.22 27.78 12.07
N VAL A 829 -13.54 27.42 13.17
CA VAL A 829 -12.68 28.35 13.90
C VAL A 829 -11.31 27.74 14.13
N ILE A 830 -10.26 28.47 13.77
CA ILE A 830 -8.87 28.13 14.04
C ILE A 830 -8.24 29.30 14.82
N ASN A 831 -7.70 28.99 16.00
CA ASN A 831 -6.99 29.96 16.83
C ASN A 831 -5.48 29.73 16.73
N ILE A 832 -4.71 30.82 16.62
CA ILE A 832 -3.25 30.80 16.50
C ILE A 832 -2.60 31.84 17.43
N PRO A 833 -1.33 31.68 17.84
CA PRO A 833 -0.61 32.74 18.55
C PRO A 833 -0.34 33.95 17.64
N ASN A 834 -0.33 35.16 18.20
CA ASN A 834 -0.08 36.42 17.48
C ASN A 834 1.41 36.67 17.16
N ARG A 835 2.10 35.69 16.56
CA ARG A 835 3.55 35.79 16.29
C ARG A 835 3.84 36.93 15.30
N ALA A 836 4.70 37.86 15.70
CA ALA A 836 5.13 38.95 14.83
C ALA A 836 5.73 38.41 13.52
N SER A 837 5.38 39.03 12.41
CA SER A 837 5.79 38.63 11.06
C SER A 837 7.30 38.72 10.83
N SER A 838 8.03 39.51 11.63
CA SER A 838 9.51 39.54 11.65
C SER A 838 10.17 38.32 12.29
N SER A 839 9.41 37.52 13.06
CA SER A 839 9.92 36.39 13.85
C SER A 839 9.59 35.01 13.27
N VAL A 840 8.86 34.98 12.15
CA VAL A 840 8.41 33.76 11.49
C VAL A 840 8.60 33.87 9.98
N GLY A 841 8.73 32.73 9.31
CA GLY A 841 8.68 32.65 7.86
C GLY A 841 7.29 33.02 7.39
N ARG A 842 6.29 32.18 7.66
CA ARG A 842 4.87 32.41 7.32
C ARG A 842 3.94 31.66 8.27
N ILE A 843 2.70 32.11 8.34
CA ILE A 843 1.62 31.40 9.01
C ILE A 843 0.53 31.08 8.00
N HIS A 844 0.21 29.79 7.90
CA HIS A 844 -0.77 29.21 7.01
C HIS A 844 -1.94 28.69 7.84
N VAL A 845 -3.16 29.09 7.46
CA VAL A 845 -4.40 28.62 8.08
C VAL A 845 -5.24 27.98 6.99
N HIS A 846 -5.48 26.69 7.09
CA HIS A 846 -6.19 25.92 6.07
C HIS A 846 -7.52 25.42 6.63
N PHE A 847 -8.61 25.95 6.09
CA PHE A 847 -9.96 25.46 6.37
C PHE A 847 -10.31 24.27 5.47
N ARG A 848 -11.12 23.37 6.02
CA ARG A 848 -11.74 22.29 5.26
C ARG A 848 -12.68 22.85 4.21
N ASP A 849 -12.77 22.15 3.09
CA ASP A 849 -13.71 22.44 2.00
C ASP A 849 -15.13 21.91 2.24
N PHE A 850 -15.41 21.41 3.45
CA PHE A 850 -16.70 20.90 3.88
C PHE A 850 -16.99 21.34 5.33
N VAL A 851 -18.27 21.38 5.67
CA VAL A 851 -18.76 21.69 7.02
C VAL A 851 -19.73 20.59 7.42
N GLN A 852 -19.49 19.92 8.55
CA GLN A 852 -20.25 18.77 9.05
C GLN A 852 -20.57 18.91 10.53
#